data_AF-A0A9P0AWI0-F1
#
_entry.id   AF-A0A9P0AWI0-F1
#
_cell.length_a   1.000
_cell.length_b   1.000
_cell.length_c   1.000
_cell.angle_alpha   90.00
_cell.angle_beta   90.00
_cell.angle_gamma   90.00
#
_symmetry.space_group_name_H-M   'P 1'
#
loop_
_entity.id
_entity.type
_entity.pdbx_description
1 polymer ?
#
loop_
_entity_poly.entity_id
_entity_poly.type
_entity_poly.pdbx_seq_one_letter_code
_entity_poly.pdbx_strand_id
1 'polypeptide(L)'
;MAAPVYFKYVPTIARLFTPLEPILMPLCKLLGIGGLFYKNSISERIMRSLVNSPFRRFNVKILELNVGWTPEEYDPKLYPLVFSRLPRGAGLNVIWHYLQLVNNGGDHFRKFDYGITENFKRYKSVTPPEYPLENMEIPNYFITSKDDHLCDVKDNDLLWSKLQNSTKIYGRKITSGLNHADFFFGKHPEVIDRHLGEGNYENYTVTTKDGYILTLFRIIRKNPKGVIMLQHPITGDGVIWVSQGNRSLGNIFSFEEIGLYDYPAFAEKISEVSNNTKIIFIGQSMACTSSIIYASVMPEHVKKYFKVFIQMATPVYFKHLTTVAKYLAPLEHIIRPLFKTLGIGGFFYKNSITEELARSIVYFPFKRFIVILISIVAGWTPHEYNPTMFPLVFSRVPRGSGLSVVWHYAQLVNNGGEYFRRFDYGITENLIRYKSATPPEYPLENMEIPNYFITSKNDAFCNSKNNDLLWRGLDNNVCTDWNSYYTKPISPNCYHDPDVFANTPEVIDRHLGEGNYENYTVTTKDGYILTLFRIVRKNPKGVIMLQHPIMADGVVWVSPGNRSLAFILWELGYEVWLPNHRGTYFSEKHVNLTVHDFKYWSFSFEEIGLYDYPAFAEKISEVSNNTKLIFIGHSMSCTSSIIYASVMPKHVKKYFKVFIQMASPPLFKTLGIGGFFTKNSITELIAKSIVYFPFKRFIVILLSIADGWTPYEFNPTMFPLFLSRSPRGSGLNVVWHYAQLVNNGGEYFRRFDYGIAENLIRYKSATPPEYPLENMEIPNYFITSKNDAFCNPKDNDLLWSKLQTSTKIYGRKITRGLNHVDFHVGKHVYENAYKYIIKLLNKL
;
A
#
# COMPACT_ATOMS: atom_id res chain seq x y z
N MET A 1 -16.83 -7.76 -32.59
CA MET A 1 -17.08 -7.06 -33.87
C MET A 1 -17.43 -8.12 -34.90
N ALA A 2 -18.42 -7.85 -35.76
CA ALA A 2 -18.91 -8.70 -36.86
C ALA A 2 -18.85 -10.22 -36.62
N ALA A 3 -19.78 -10.74 -35.79
CA ALA A 3 -19.89 -12.17 -35.55
C ALA A 3 -20.87 -12.78 -36.57
N PRO A 4 -20.41 -13.60 -37.53
CA PRO A 4 -21.29 -14.19 -38.53
C PRO A 4 -21.96 -15.43 -37.90
N VAL A 5 -23.05 -15.19 -37.16
CA VAL A 5 -23.81 -16.20 -36.41
C VAL A 5 -24.98 -16.74 -37.25
N TYR A 6 -25.62 -15.86 -38.02
CA TYR A 6 -26.66 -16.17 -39.00
C TYR A 6 -26.18 -15.79 -40.40
N PHE A 7 -26.66 -16.50 -41.41
CA PHE A 7 -26.21 -16.37 -42.81
C PHE A 7 -27.38 -16.22 -43.80
N LYS A 8 -28.56 -15.81 -43.29
CA LYS A 8 -29.80 -15.73 -44.06
C LYS A 8 -29.77 -14.65 -45.13
N TYR A 9 -29.05 -13.56 -44.91
CA TYR A 9 -29.00 -12.40 -45.80
C TYR A 9 -27.63 -12.13 -46.42
N VAL A 10 -26.58 -12.83 -45.97
CA VAL A 10 -25.20 -12.77 -46.49
C VAL A 10 -25.10 -12.91 -48.02
N PRO A 11 -24.61 -11.89 -48.77
CA PRO A 11 -24.51 -11.87 -50.24
C PRO A 11 -23.20 -12.47 -50.79
N THR A 12 -22.71 -13.59 -50.24
CA THR A 12 -21.39 -14.15 -50.60
C THR A 12 -21.42 -15.12 -51.77
N ILE A 13 -20.30 -15.22 -52.50
CA ILE A 13 -20.07 -16.24 -53.55
C ILE A 13 -20.19 -17.67 -53.02
N ALA A 14 -20.06 -17.88 -51.70
CA ALA A 14 -20.22 -19.17 -51.06
C ALA A 14 -21.58 -19.81 -51.39
N ARG A 15 -22.65 -19.02 -51.55
CA ARG A 15 -23.99 -19.48 -51.98
C ARG A 15 -23.99 -20.21 -53.34
N LEU A 16 -23.07 -19.87 -54.24
CA LEU A 16 -22.95 -20.53 -55.54
C LEU A 16 -22.29 -21.90 -55.44
N PHE A 17 -21.46 -22.12 -54.43
CA PHE A 17 -20.78 -23.40 -54.17
C PHE A 17 -21.57 -24.32 -53.24
N THR A 18 -22.52 -23.78 -52.47
CA THR A 18 -23.36 -24.51 -51.53
C THR A 18 -24.11 -25.72 -52.13
N PRO A 19 -24.72 -25.65 -53.34
CA PRO A 19 -25.43 -26.80 -53.93
C PRO A 19 -24.52 -28.00 -54.27
N LEU A 20 -23.20 -27.79 -54.33
CA LEU A 20 -22.22 -28.82 -54.66
C LEU A 20 -21.71 -29.58 -53.42
N GLU A 21 -22.06 -29.13 -52.22
CA GLU A 21 -21.64 -29.71 -50.92
C GLU A 21 -21.93 -31.23 -50.79
N PRO A 22 -23.11 -31.75 -51.19
CA PRO A 22 -23.42 -33.18 -51.10
C PRO A 22 -22.53 -34.07 -51.97
N ILE A 23 -21.90 -33.51 -53.01
CA ILE A 23 -21.02 -34.22 -53.94
C ILE A 23 -19.56 -34.06 -53.49
N LEU A 24 -19.16 -32.84 -53.12
CA LEU A 24 -17.78 -32.51 -52.81
C LEU A 24 -17.33 -33.06 -51.45
N MET A 25 -18.21 -33.12 -50.44
CA MET A 25 -17.84 -33.60 -49.10
C MET A 25 -17.51 -35.11 -49.08
N PRO A 26 -18.32 -36.01 -49.65
CA PRO A 26 -17.98 -37.45 -49.74
C PRO A 26 -16.72 -37.68 -50.58
N LEU A 27 -16.57 -36.96 -51.69
CA LEU A 27 -15.38 -37.05 -52.55
C LEU A 27 -14.10 -36.64 -51.81
N CYS A 28 -14.14 -35.54 -51.05
CA CYS A 28 -13.00 -35.12 -50.24
C CYS A 28 -12.68 -36.11 -49.11
N LYS A 29 -13.70 -36.71 -48.49
CA LYS A 29 -13.51 -37.79 -47.49
C LYS A 29 -12.89 -39.04 -48.11
N LEU A 30 -13.34 -39.44 -49.31
CA LEU A 30 -12.81 -40.59 -50.05
C LEU A 30 -11.34 -40.37 -50.45
N LEU A 31 -11.00 -39.15 -50.88
CA LEU A 31 -9.65 -38.75 -51.26
C LEU A 31 -8.73 -38.43 -50.06
N GLY A 32 -9.22 -38.58 -48.82
CA GLY A 32 -8.44 -38.29 -47.61
C GLY A 32 -8.09 -36.81 -47.42
N ILE A 33 -8.78 -35.89 -48.10
CA ILE A 33 -8.54 -34.45 -48.03
C ILE A 33 -9.24 -33.92 -46.78
N GLY A 34 -8.49 -33.74 -45.68
CA GLY A 34 -9.04 -33.28 -44.39
C GLY A 34 -9.21 -31.76 -44.23
N GLY A 35 -8.84 -30.96 -45.23
CA GLY A 35 -8.91 -29.49 -45.17
C GLY A 35 -8.26 -28.82 -46.39
N LEU A 36 -8.60 -27.55 -46.56
CA LEU A 36 -8.12 -26.72 -47.67
C LEU A 36 -7.07 -25.74 -47.15
N PHE A 37 -6.10 -25.38 -48.00
CA PHE A 37 -5.03 -24.41 -47.70
C PHE A 37 -4.05 -24.83 -46.58
N TYR A 38 -3.96 -26.12 -46.25
CA TYR A 38 -2.86 -26.63 -45.42
C TYR A 38 -1.51 -26.42 -46.10
N LYS A 39 -0.46 -26.20 -45.30
CA LYS A 39 0.88 -25.93 -45.79
C LYS A 39 1.47 -27.19 -46.45
N ASN A 40 1.40 -27.28 -47.76
CA ASN A 40 2.06 -28.29 -48.58
C ASN A 40 2.65 -27.63 -49.82
N SER A 41 3.58 -28.31 -50.50
CA SER A 41 4.32 -27.74 -51.63
C SER A 41 3.42 -27.28 -52.80
N ILE A 42 2.25 -27.91 -52.93
CA ILE A 42 1.25 -27.60 -53.97
C ILE A 42 0.47 -26.35 -53.61
N SER A 43 -0.05 -26.23 -52.39
CA SER A 43 -0.79 -25.06 -51.92
C SER A 43 0.08 -23.82 -51.87
N GLU A 44 1.35 -23.94 -51.48
CA GLU A 44 2.31 -22.83 -51.53
C GLU A 44 2.63 -22.42 -52.97
N ARG A 45 2.72 -23.36 -53.92
CA ARG A 45 2.90 -23.05 -55.35
C ARG A 45 1.67 -22.36 -55.94
N ILE A 46 0.46 -22.82 -55.61
CA ILE A 46 -0.79 -22.18 -56.05
C ILE A 46 -0.88 -20.78 -55.48
N MET A 47 -0.64 -20.58 -54.17
CA MET A 47 -0.69 -19.26 -53.54
C MET A 47 0.39 -18.31 -54.07
N ARG A 48 1.63 -18.78 -54.27
CA ARG A 48 2.70 -17.98 -54.91
C ARG A 48 2.36 -17.61 -56.35
N SER A 49 1.73 -18.52 -57.10
CA SER A 49 1.25 -18.27 -58.46
C SER A 49 0.13 -17.23 -58.48
N LEU A 50 -0.84 -17.32 -57.56
CA LEU A 50 -1.93 -16.34 -57.44
C LEU A 50 -1.44 -14.93 -57.01
N VAL A 51 -0.40 -14.86 -56.17
CA VAL A 51 0.21 -13.60 -55.71
C VAL A 51 1.07 -12.94 -56.80
N ASN A 52 1.78 -13.75 -57.61
CA ASN A 52 2.68 -13.27 -58.66
C ASN A 52 2.05 -13.26 -60.07
N SER A 53 0.77 -13.61 -60.18
CA SER A 53 0.05 -13.71 -61.44
C SER A 53 -0.23 -12.32 -62.04
N PRO A 54 -0.17 -12.17 -63.38
CA PRO A 54 -0.62 -10.96 -64.08
C PRO A 54 -2.11 -10.67 -63.87
N PHE A 55 -2.89 -11.64 -63.37
CA PHE A 55 -4.30 -11.51 -63.01
C PHE A 55 -4.54 -11.04 -61.56
N ARG A 56 -3.57 -10.39 -60.91
CA ARG A 56 -3.68 -9.88 -59.52
C ARG A 56 -4.98 -9.08 -59.27
N ARG A 57 -5.47 -8.33 -60.25
CA ARG A 57 -6.76 -7.60 -60.18
C ARG A 57 -7.98 -8.54 -60.09
N PHE A 58 -7.94 -9.70 -60.75
CA PHE A 58 -9.01 -10.71 -60.70
C PHE A 58 -9.07 -11.41 -59.33
N ASN A 59 -7.93 -11.71 -58.72
CA ASN A 59 -7.87 -12.34 -57.39
C ASN A 59 -8.35 -11.41 -56.27
N VAL A 60 -8.04 -10.11 -56.37
CA VAL A 60 -8.61 -9.09 -55.46
C VAL A 60 -10.13 -9.02 -55.66
N LYS A 61 -10.62 -9.10 -56.91
CA LYS A 61 -12.06 -9.08 -57.20
C LYS A 61 -12.83 -10.27 -56.63
N ILE A 62 -12.25 -11.47 -56.57
CA ILE A 62 -12.86 -12.64 -55.91
C ILE A 62 -12.95 -12.45 -54.39
N LEU A 63 -11.93 -11.83 -53.77
CA LEU A 63 -11.96 -11.53 -52.35
C LEU A 63 -13.02 -10.45 -52.04
N GLU A 64 -13.11 -9.40 -52.84
CA GLU A 64 -14.15 -8.36 -52.74
C GLU A 64 -15.56 -8.94 -52.75
N LEU A 65 -15.81 -9.94 -53.60
CA LEU A 65 -17.10 -10.65 -53.66
C LEU A 65 -17.43 -11.47 -52.40
N ASN A 66 -16.43 -11.75 -51.56
CA ASN A 66 -16.61 -12.44 -50.28
C ASN A 66 -16.71 -11.47 -49.10
N VAL A 67 -15.76 -10.56 -48.95
CA VAL A 67 -15.64 -9.73 -47.73
C VAL A 67 -16.35 -8.37 -47.83
N GLY A 68 -16.67 -7.91 -49.04
CA GLY A 68 -17.17 -6.56 -49.33
C GLY A 68 -16.13 -5.71 -50.06
N TRP A 69 -16.55 -4.56 -50.62
CA TRP A 69 -15.69 -3.65 -51.38
C TRP A 69 -15.68 -2.23 -50.82
N THR A 70 -14.51 -1.80 -50.36
CA THR A 70 -14.25 -0.50 -49.71
C THR A 70 -12.86 0.00 -50.13
N PRO A 71 -12.73 0.57 -51.34
CA PRO A 71 -11.43 0.97 -51.90
C PRO A 71 -10.70 2.04 -51.08
N GLU A 72 -11.42 2.79 -50.25
CA GLU A 72 -10.86 3.82 -49.38
C GLU A 72 -10.00 3.24 -48.24
N GLU A 73 -10.31 2.02 -47.80
CA GLU A 73 -9.58 1.29 -46.76
C GLU A 73 -8.49 0.37 -47.32
N TYR A 74 -8.40 0.27 -48.65
CA TYR A 74 -7.41 -0.55 -49.34
C TYR A 74 -6.00 0.02 -49.20
N ASP A 75 -5.10 -0.69 -48.51
CA ASP A 75 -3.67 -0.39 -48.51
C ASP A 75 -2.89 -1.31 -49.50
N PRO A 76 -2.43 -0.77 -50.64
CA PRO A 76 -1.69 -1.54 -51.66
C PRO A 76 -0.38 -2.16 -51.15
N LYS A 77 0.17 -1.69 -50.02
CA LYS A 77 1.39 -2.23 -49.39
C LYS A 77 1.10 -3.42 -48.47
N LEU A 78 -0.05 -3.43 -47.80
CA LEU A 78 -0.48 -4.49 -46.88
C LEU A 78 -1.07 -5.69 -47.62
N TYR A 79 -1.82 -5.46 -48.70
CA TYR A 79 -2.49 -6.53 -49.45
C TYR A 79 -1.58 -7.66 -49.96
N PRO A 80 -0.44 -7.41 -50.63
CA PRO A 80 0.44 -8.52 -51.05
C PRO A 80 1.03 -9.29 -49.85
N LEU A 81 1.24 -8.64 -48.71
CA LEU A 81 1.67 -9.29 -47.48
C LEU A 81 0.55 -10.18 -46.90
N VAL A 82 -0.69 -9.71 -46.88
CA VAL A 82 -1.87 -10.46 -46.44
C VAL A 82 -2.12 -11.67 -47.34
N PHE A 83 -2.10 -11.50 -48.68
CA PHE A 83 -2.28 -12.58 -49.64
C PHE A 83 -1.13 -13.61 -49.66
N SER A 84 0.08 -13.20 -49.27
CA SER A 84 1.19 -14.15 -49.08
C SER A 84 1.04 -15.01 -47.80
N ARG A 85 0.11 -14.64 -46.90
CA ARG A 85 -0.04 -15.23 -45.56
C ARG A 85 -1.43 -15.79 -45.27
N LEU A 86 -2.45 -15.43 -46.04
CA LEU A 86 -3.83 -15.89 -45.92
C LEU A 86 -4.40 -16.30 -47.30
N PRO A 87 -5.28 -17.31 -47.36
CA PRO A 87 -5.74 -18.15 -46.25
C PRO A 87 -4.67 -19.14 -45.77
N ARG A 88 -4.66 -19.44 -44.46
CA ARG A 88 -3.89 -20.55 -43.87
C ARG A 88 -4.87 -21.60 -43.37
N GLY A 89 -4.52 -22.86 -43.65
CA GLY A 89 -5.39 -24.03 -43.62
C GLY A 89 -6.56 -24.03 -42.64
N ALA A 90 -7.74 -24.33 -43.16
CA ALA A 90 -8.94 -24.62 -42.38
C ALA A 90 -9.35 -26.07 -42.58
N GLY A 91 -9.75 -26.74 -41.50
CA GLY A 91 -10.32 -28.08 -41.58
C GLY A 91 -11.59 -28.08 -42.42
N LEU A 92 -11.78 -29.11 -43.24
CA LEU A 92 -12.95 -29.16 -44.14
C LEU A 92 -14.27 -29.05 -43.37
N ASN A 93 -14.35 -29.64 -42.16
CA ASN A 93 -15.55 -29.55 -41.33
C ASN A 93 -15.90 -28.11 -40.93
N VAL A 94 -14.92 -27.20 -40.82
CA VAL A 94 -15.19 -25.78 -40.54
C VAL A 94 -15.84 -25.12 -41.75
N ILE A 95 -15.29 -25.37 -42.94
CA ILE A 95 -15.82 -24.85 -44.20
C ILE A 95 -17.22 -25.41 -44.47
N TRP A 96 -17.42 -26.71 -44.23
CA TRP A 96 -18.72 -27.36 -44.37
C TRP A 96 -19.72 -26.86 -43.34
N HIS A 97 -19.30 -26.53 -42.11
CA HIS A 97 -20.21 -25.95 -41.13
C HIS A 97 -20.69 -24.56 -41.55
N TYR A 98 -19.82 -23.73 -42.11
CA TYR A 98 -20.23 -22.44 -42.71
C TYR A 98 -21.22 -22.65 -43.86
N LEU A 99 -20.96 -23.60 -44.76
CA LEU A 99 -21.88 -23.92 -45.86
C LEU A 99 -23.21 -24.52 -45.37
N GLN A 100 -23.20 -25.34 -44.31
CA GLN A 100 -24.40 -25.85 -43.64
C GLN A 100 -25.28 -24.71 -43.09
N LEU A 101 -24.66 -23.69 -42.50
CA LEU A 101 -25.36 -22.50 -41.99
C LEU A 101 -25.89 -21.62 -43.13
N VAL A 102 -25.23 -21.60 -44.29
CA VAL A 102 -25.73 -20.92 -45.50
C VAL A 102 -26.88 -21.68 -46.17
N ASN A 103 -26.83 -23.02 -46.24
CA ASN A 103 -27.79 -23.84 -47.00
C ASN A 103 -29.09 -24.12 -46.23
N ASN A 104 -28.96 -24.70 -45.04
CA ASN A 104 -30.07 -25.34 -44.33
C ASN A 104 -30.42 -24.64 -43.01
N GLY A 105 -29.64 -23.63 -42.61
CA GLY A 105 -29.75 -22.99 -41.31
C GLY A 105 -29.55 -21.48 -41.31
N GLY A 106 -29.95 -20.78 -42.38
CA GLY A 106 -29.73 -19.33 -42.50
C GLY A 106 -30.19 -18.53 -41.28
N ASP A 107 -31.30 -18.94 -40.66
CA ASP A 107 -31.89 -18.41 -39.41
C ASP A 107 -31.69 -19.30 -38.16
N HIS A 108 -30.89 -20.36 -38.29
CA HIS A 108 -30.66 -21.39 -37.29
C HIS A 108 -29.17 -21.45 -36.90
N PHE A 109 -28.85 -21.08 -35.67
CA PHE A 109 -27.48 -21.11 -35.17
C PHE A 109 -27.30 -22.40 -34.39
N ARG A 110 -26.80 -23.43 -35.07
CA ARG A 110 -26.82 -24.81 -34.58
C ARG A 110 -25.50 -25.55 -34.79
N LYS A 111 -25.37 -26.67 -34.06
CA LYS A 111 -24.17 -27.53 -34.12
C LYS A 111 -23.97 -28.13 -35.53
N PHE A 112 -22.75 -28.61 -35.80
CA PHE A 112 -22.40 -29.19 -37.09
C PHE A 112 -23.21 -30.47 -37.37
N ASP A 113 -23.63 -30.67 -38.62
CA ASP A 113 -24.36 -31.84 -39.07
C ASP A 113 -23.41 -32.95 -39.50
N TYR A 114 -23.36 -34.04 -38.73
CA TYR A 114 -22.56 -35.22 -39.04
C TYR A 114 -23.36 -36.30 -39.81
N GLY A 115 -24.62 -36.04 -40.15
CA GLY A 115 -25.57 -36.99 -40.71
C GLY A 115 -26.33 -37.78 -39.65
N ILE A 116 -27.47 -38.36 -40.03
CA ILE A 116 -28.49 -38.96 -39.14
C ILE A 116 -27.89 -39.87 -38.06
N THR A 117 -27.07 -40.85 -38.45
CA THR A 117 -26.51 -41.86 -37.53
C THR A 117 -25.56 -41.24 -36.52
N GLU A 118 -24.69 -40.33 -36.96
CA GLU A 118 -23.65 -39.73 -36.12
C GLU A 118 -24.23 -38.60 -35.26
N ASN A 119 -25.21 -37.85 -35.77
CA ASN A 119 -26.00 -36.91 -34.98
C ASN A 119 -26.74 -37.61 -33.85
N PHE A 120 -27.39 -38.75 -34.12
CA PHE A 120 -28.11 -39.47 -33.07
C PHE A 120 -27.15 -39.98 -32.00
N LYS A 121 -25.96 -40.46 -32.38
CA LYS A 121 -24.92 -40.86 -31.41
C LYS A 121 -24.48 -39.68 -30.54
N ARG A 122 -24.19 -38.52 -31.15
CA ARG A 122 -23.57 -37.35 -30.50
C ARG A 122 -24.55 -36.44 -29.76
N TYR A 123 -25.70 -36.21 -30.36
CA TYR A 123 -26.69 -35.22 -29.92
C TYR A 123 -27.98 -35.83 -29.43
N LYS A 124 -28.14 -37.16 -29.56
CA LYS A 124 -29.40 -37.87 -29.28
C LYS A 124 -30.58 -37.33 -30.11
N SER A 125 -30.27 -36.72 -31.25
CA SER A 125 -31.21 -36.13 -32.20
C SER A 125 -30.74 -36.43 -33.62
N VAL A 126 -31.66 -36.64 -34.55
CA VAL A 126 -31.34 -36.87 -35.97
C VAL A 126 -30.91 -35.60 -36.69
N THR A 127 -31.32 -34.43 -36.18
CA THR A 127 -30.88 -33.10 -36.62
C THR A 127 -30.02 -32.43 -35.55
N PRO A 128 -29.05 -31.57 -35.93
CA PRO A 128 -28.22 -30.87 -34.96
C PRO A 128 -29.03 -29.86 -34.13
N PRO A 129 -28.84 -29.81 -32.80
CA PRO A 129 -29.55 -28.86 -31.94
C PRO A 129 -29.00 -27.43 -32.09
N GLU A 130 -29.87 -26.44 -31.85
CA GLU A 130 -29.51 -25.02 -31.73
C GLU A 130 -28.55 -24.79 -30.56
N TYR A 131 -27.76 -23.71 -30.67
CA TYR A 131 -27.05 -23.15 -29.53
C TYR A 131 -28.01 -22.27 -28.73
N PRO A 132 -28.11 -22.44 -27.39
CA PRO A 132 -29.05 -21.70 -26.56
C PRO A 132 -28.52 -20.29 -26.28
N LEU A 133 -28.78 -19.36 -27.20
CA LEU A 133 -28.36 -17.95 -27.08
C LEU A 133 -29.05 -17.24 -25.90
N GLU A 134 -30.21 -17.75 -25.49
CA GLU A 134 -30.93 -17.34 -24.30
C GLU A 134 -30.16 -17.61 -23.01
N ASN A 135 -29.20 -18.53 -22.97
CA ASN A 135 -28.37 -18.78 -21.77
C ASN A 135 -27.14 -17.88 -21.71
N MET A 136 -26.98 -16.95 -22.65
CA MET A 136 -25.92 -15.96 -22.60
C MET A 136 -26.27 -14.94 -21.52
N GLU A 137 -25.37 -14.70 -20.55
CA GLU A 137 -25.56 -13.74 -19.45
C GLU A 137 -24.61 -12.53 -19.52
N ILE A 138 -23.64 -12.57 -20.43
CA ILE A 138 -22.59 -11.55 -20.54
C ILE A 138 -23.07 -10.38 -21.41
N PRO A 139 -22.92 -9.12 -20.96
CA PRO A 139 -23.14 -7.93 -21.78
C PRO A 139 -22.28 -7.91 -23.05
N ASN A 140 -22.89 -7.66 -24.21
CA ASN A 140 -22.22 -7.59 -25.50
C ASN A 140 -22.35 -6.21 -26.15
N TYR A 141 -21.31 -5.80 -26.86
CA TYR A 141 -21.35 -4.68 -27.80
C TYR A 141 -21.15 -5.17 -29.23
N PHE A 142 -22.14 -4.99 -30.11
CA PHE A 142 -22.03 -5.39 -31.51
C PHE A 142 -21.62 -4.21 -32.38
N ILE A 143 -20.63 -4.42 -33.25
CA ILE A 143 -20.27 -3.49 -34.31
C ILE A 143 -20.37 -4.24 -35.62
N THR A 144 -21.20 -3.74 -36.53
CA THR A 144 -21.37 -4.27 -37.89
C THR A 144 -21.28 -3.14 -38.89
N SER A 145 -20.90 -3.43 -40.13
CA SER A 145 -20.83 -2.45 -41.21
C SER A 145 -21.84 -2.78 -42.29
N LYS A 146 -22.39 -1.76 -42.94
CA LYS A 146 -23.26 -1.94 -44.12
C LYS A 146 -22.53 -2.54 -45.32
N ASP A 147 -21.21 -2.39 -45.36
CA ASP A 147 -20.35 -2.84 -46.46
C ASP A 147 -19.65 -4.18 -46.15
N ASP A 148 -19.98 -4.82 -45.01
CA ASP A 148 -19.52 -6.16 -44.64
C ASP A 148 -20.41 -7.23 -45.28
N HIS A 149 -19.89 -7.90 -46.31
CA HIS A 149 -20.64 -8.93 -47.04
C HIS A 149 -20.64 -10.30 -46.33
N LEU A 150 -19.84 -10.52 -45.27
CA LEU A 150 -19.82 -11.77 -44.50
C LEU A 150 -20.70 -11.72 -43.25
N CYS A 151 -20.95 -10.53 -42.69
CA CYS A 151 -21.77 -10.30 -41.51
C CYS A 151 -22.83 -9.23 -41.82
N ASP A 152 -23.89 -9.62 -42.53
CA ASP A 152 -24.97 -8.72 -42.94
C ASP A 152 -25.69 -8.11 -41.72
N VAL A 153 -26.05 -6.84 -41.83
CA VAL A 153 -26.72 -6.09 -40.75
C VAL A 153 -28.02 -6.79 -40.31
N LYS A 154 -28.79 -7.39 -41.24
CA LYS A 154 -30.05 -8.08 -40.94
C LYS A 154 -29.82 -9.40 -40.20
N ASP A 155 -28.72 -10.10 -40.50
CA ASP A 155 -28.33 -11.32 -39.77
C ASP A 155 -27.88 -11.00 -38.34
N ASN A 156 -27.19 -9.87 -38.15
CA ASN A 156 -26.85 -9.38 -36.81
C ASN A 156 -28.06 -8.81 -36.06
N ASP A 157 -29.04 -8.23 -36.76
CA ASP A 157 -30.33 -7.85 -36.18
C ASP A 157 -31.10 -9.08 -35.67
N LEU A 158 -31.07 -10.19 -36.42
CA LEU A 158 -31.65 -11.46 -35.99
C LEU A 158 -30.97 -11.98 -34.72
N LEU A 159 -29.64 -11.93 -34.65
CA LEU A 159 -28.88 -12.27 -33.44
C LEU A 159 -29.28 -11.38 -32.26
N TRP A 160 -29.28 -10.06 -32.45
CA TRP A 160 -29.66 -9.10 -31.41
C TRP A 160 -31.08 -9.34 -30.89
N SER A 161 -32.01 -9.75 -31.75
CA SER A 161 -33.39 -10.05 -31.33
C SER A 161 -33.49 -11.27 -30.42
N LYS A 162 -32.63 -12.29 -30.62
CA LYS A 162 -32.63 -13.56 -29.90
C LYS A 162 -31.85 -13.53 -28.57
N LEU A 163 -31.13 -12.45 -28.27
CA LEU A 163 -30.40 -12.27 -27.02
C LEU A 163 -31.31 -11.79 -25.87
N GLN A 164 -30.98 -12.16 -24.63
CA GLN A 164 -31.62 -11.62 -23.42
C GLN A 164 -31.39 -10.11 -23.26
N ASN A 165 -32.26 -9.40 -22.53
CA ASN A 165 -32.06 -7.97 -22.27
C ASN A 165 -30.80 -7.67 -21.44
N SER A 166 -30.45 -8.56 -20.50
CA SER A 166 -29.21 -8.51 -19.70
C SER A 166 -27.94 -8.56 -20.56
N THR A 167 -27.97 -9.22 -21.73
CA THR A 167 -26.81 -9.30 -22.63
C THR A 167 -26.72 -8.16 -23.63
N LYS A 168 -27.75 -7.32 -23.71
CA LYS A 168 -27.79 -6.13 -24.59
C LYS A 168 -27.18 -4.88 -23.95
N ILE A 169 -26.67 -4.98 -22.71
CA ILE A 169 -26.34 -3.84 -21.84
C ILE A 169 -25.37 -2.81 -22.46
N TYR A 170 -24.37 -3.23 -23.23
CA TYR A 170 -23.42 -2.27 -23.82
C TYR A 170 -23.97 -1.59 -25.08
N GLY A 171 -24.83 -2.27 -25.87
CA GLY A 171 -25.45 -1.71 -27.07
C GLY A 171 -24.97 -2.32 -28.40
N ARG A 172 -25.40 -1.72 -29.51
CA ARG A 172 -24.98 -2.12 -30.86
C ARG A 172 -24.81 -0.90 -31.75
N LYS A 173 -23.85 -0.94 -32.68
CA LYS A 173 -23.59 0.12 -33.65
C LYS A 173 -23.44 -0.44 -35.05
N ILE A 174 -24.16 0.17 -35.99
CA ILE A 174 -24.06 -0.11 -37.41
C ILE A 174 -23.26 1.04 -38.04
N THR A 175 -22.12 0.71 -38.64
CA THR A 175 -21.23 1.64 -39.34
C THR A 175 -21.32 1.44 -40.86
N SER A 176 -20.61 2.25 -41.63
CA SER A 176 -20.44 2.13 -43.08
C SER A 176 -19.00 2.47 -43.45
N GLY A 177 -18.55 2.06 -44.64
CA GLY A 177 -17.21 2.28 -45.16
C GLY A 177 -16.18 1.22 -44.73
N LEU A 178 -16.62 0.12 -44.10
CA LEU A 178 -15.74 -1.00 -43.71
C LEU A 178 -16.28 -2.32 -44.27
N ASN A 179 -15.46 -3.07 -45.00
CA ASN A 179 -15.72 -4.46 -45.36
C ASN A 179 -15.30 -5.42 -44.22
N HIS A 180 -15.59 -6.71 -44.33
CA HIS A 180 -15.28 -7.68 -43.26
C HIS A 180 -13.79 -7.75 -42.89
N ALA A 181 -12.92 -7.61 -43.89
CA ALA A 181 -11.46 -7.66 -43.69
C ALA A 181 -10.90 -6.35 -43.12
N ASP A 182 -11.58 -5.21 -43.33
CA ASP A 182 -11.12 -3.90 -42.85
C ASP A 182 -11.15 -3.79 -41.33
N PHE A 183 -12.03 -4.55 -40.66
CA PHE A 183 -12.02 -4.70 -39.19
C PHE A 183 -10.68 -5.22 -38.64
N PHE A 184 -9.86 -5.87 -39.49
CA PHE A 184 -8.55 -6.40 -39.13
C PHE A 184 -7.39 -5.65 -39.79
N PHE A 185 -7.54 -5.20 -41.04
CA PHE A 185 -6.42 -4.67 -41.85
C PHE A 185 -6.74 -3.39 -42.64
N GLY A 186 -7.85 -2.71 -42.32
CA GLY A 186 -8.18 -1.42 -42.92
C GLY A 186 -7.06 -0.40 -42.71
N LYS A 187 -6.84 0.46 -43.70
CA LYS A 187 -5.79 1.48 -43.69
C LYS A 187 -5.96 2.48 -42.53
N HIS A 188 -7.19 2.74 -42.13
CA HIS A 188 -7.53 3.72 -41.09
C HIS A 188 -8.17 3.03 -39.88
N PRO A 189 -7.37 2.43 -38.97
CA PRO A 189 -7.90 1.82 -37.75
C PRO A 189 -8.66 2.84 -36.89
N GLU A 190 -8.34 4.13 -37.03
CA GLU A 190 -9.09 5.22 -36.41
C GLU A 190 -10.56 5.28 -36.84
N VAL A 191 -11.00 4.69 -37.95
CA VAL A 191 -12.43 4.67 -38.35
C VAL A 191 -13.25 3.81 -37.39
N ILE A 192 -12.67 2.72 -36.88
CA ILE A 192 -13.28 1.87 -35.84
C ILE A 192 -13.25 2.60 -34.48
N ASP A 193 -12.17 3.30 -34.17
CA ASP A 193 -12.03 4.09 -32.93
C ASP A 193 -12.95 5.33 -32.91
N ARG A 194 -13.12 6.03 -34.05
CA ARG A 194 -14.04 7.17 -34.23
C ARG A 194 -15.50 6.74 -34.07
N HIS A 195 -15.80 5.46 -34.33
CA HIS A 195 -17.13 4.87 -34.14
C HIS A 195 -17.30 4.14 -32.79
N LEU A 196 -16.24 3.75 -32.10
CA LEU A 196 -16.27 3.25 -30.72
C LEU A 196 -16.42 4.35 -29.65
N GLY A 197 -16.45 5.62 -30.10
CA GLY A 197 -16.49 6.78 -29.23
C GLY A 197 -15.08 7.26 -28.96
N GLU A 198 -14.71 8.35 -29.63
CA GLU A 198 -13.53 9.12 -29.21
C GLU A 198 -13.66 9.56 -27.75
N GLY A 199 -12.50 9.61 -27.11
CA GLY A 199 -12.20 10.71 -26.22
C GLY A 199 -12.00 10.31 -24.78
N ASN A 200 -10.89 9.63 -24.48
CA ASN A 200 -10.34 9.67 -23.13
C ASN A 200 -8.82 9.38 -23.06
N TYR A 201 -7.99 9.81 -24.03
CA TYR A 201 -6.54 9.83 -23.80
C TYR A 201 -5.80 10.93 -24.58
N GLU A 202 -4.66 11.37 -24.05
CA GLU A 202 -3.72 12.33 -24.63
C GLU A 202 -2.31 11.72 -24.63
N ASN A 203 -1.45 12.12 -25.57
CA ASN A 203 -0.03 11.78 -25.55
C ASN A 203 0.82 13.05 -25.46
N TYR A 204 1.90 12.95 -24.71
CA TYR A 204 2.84 14.04 -24.48
C TYR A 204 4.24 13.56 -24.80
N THR A 205 5.03 14.45 -25.39
CA THR A 205 6.47 14.26 -25.55
C THR A 205 7.17 14.96 -24.39
N VAL A 206 8.02 14.24 -23.67
CA VAL A 206 8.77 14.73 -22.51
C VAL A 206 10.25 14.65 -22.84
N THR A 207 10.99 15.74 -22.71
CA THR A 207 12.44 15.75 -22.93
C THR A 207 13.15 15.76 -21.59
N THR A 208 14.05 14.81 -21.36
CA THR A 208 14.86 14.72 -20.13
C THR A 208 16.06 15.66 -20.20
N LYS A 209 16.68 15.96 -19.05
CA LYS A 209 17.84 16.87 -18.97
C LYS A 209 19.07 16.35 -19.71
N ASP A 210 19.21 15.03 -19.83
CA ASP A 210 20.25 14.33 -20.57
C ASP A 210 19.87 14.11 -22.06
N GLY A 211 18.75 14.67 -22.52
CA GLY A 211 18.41 14.79 -23.94
C GLY A 211 17.55 13.65 -24.52
N TYR A 212 17.01 12.75 -23.70
CA TYR A 212 16.09 11.71 -24.16
C TYR A 212 14.68 12.24 -24.39
N ILE A 213 14.03 11.71 -25.43
CA ILE A 213 12.66 12.02 -25.79
C ILE A 213 11.78 10.85 -25.37
N LEU A 214 10.97 11.06 -24.35
CA LEU A 214 10.06 10.09 -23.76
C LEU A 214 8.62 10.35 -24.21
N THR A 215 7.82 9.28 -24.30
CA THR A 215 6.39 9.38 -24.59
C THR A 215 5.57 9.10 -23.34
N LEU A 216 4.72 10.04 -22.94
CA LEU A 216 3.79 9.92 -21.82
C LEU A 216 2.36 9.80 -22.35
N PHE A 217 1.64 8.76 -21.94
CA PHE A 217 0.22 8.59 -22.26
C PHE A 217 -0.63 8.92 -21.04
N ARG A 218 -1.63 9.78 -21.21
CA ARG A 218 -2.60 10.16 -20.18
C ARG A 218 -3.97 9.64 -20.55
N ILE A 219 -4.60 8.86 -19.67
CA ILE A 219 -6.01 8.48 -19.82
C ILE A 219 -6.87 9.53 -19.10
N ILE A 220 -7.81 10.14 -19.82
CA ILE A 220 -8.73 11.17 -19.32
C ILE A 220 -9.95 10.50 -18.69
N ARG A 221 -10.45 11.09 -17.59
CA ARG A 221 -11.71 10.69 -16.97
C ARG A 221 -12.49 11.96 -16.60
N LYS A 222 -13.81 11.96 -16.88
CA LYS A 222 -14.71 13.03 -16.43
C LYS A 222 -14.76 13.04 -14.89
N ASN A 223 -14.34 14.13 -14.26
CA ASN A 223 -14.20 14.32 -12.80
C ASN A 223 -13.19 13.34 -12.14
N PRO A 224 -11.88 13.51 -12.36
CA PRO A 224 -10.86 12.67 -11.75
C PRO A 224 -10.81 12.87 -10.23
N LYS A 225 -10.76 11.77 -9.46
CA LYS A 225 -10.59 11.80 -7.99
C LYS A 225 -9.12 11.98 -7.55
N GLY A 226 -8.18 11.92 -8.49
CA GLY A 226 -6.74 11.97 -8.26
C GLY A 226 -5.97 11.61 -9.52
N VAL A 227 -4.65 11.69 -9.45
CA VAL A 227 -3.73 11.40 -10.56
C VAL A 227 -2.93 10.15 -10.24
N ILE A 228 -2.95 9.17 -11.15
CA ILE A 228 -2.20 7.92 -11.00
C ILE A 228 -1.16 7.83 -12.12
N MET A 229 0.10 7.58 -11.76
CA MET A 229 1.18 7.28 -12.69
C MET A 229 1.46 5.78 -12.65
N LEU A 230 1.37 5.11 -13.79
CA LEU A 230 1.66 3.68 -13.94
C LEU A 230 2.97 3.49 -14.68
N GLN A 231 3.88 2.67 -14.14
CA GLN A 231 5.19 2.43 -14.76
C GLN A 231 5.52 0.93 -14.87
N HIS A 232 5.99 0.52 -16.05
CA HIS A 232 6.14 -0.86 -16.48
C HIS A 232 7.44 -1.54 -15.98
N PRO A 233 7.52 -2.89 -15.98
CA PRO A 233 8.72 -3.64 -15.62
C PRO A 233 9.81 -3.59 -16.70
N ILE A 234 10.96 -4.22 -16.41
CA ILE A 234 12.06 -4.39 -17.37
C ILE A 234 11.56 -5.10 -18.64
N THR A 235 11.92 -4.61 -19.82
CA THR A 235 11.43 -5.07 -21.14
C THR A 235 9.92 -4.89 -21.40
N GLY A 236 9.22 -4.07 -20.61
CA GLY A 236 7.86 -3.61 -20.88
C GLY A 236 7.82 -2.23 -21.56
N ASP A 237 6.63 -1.78 -21.93
CA ASP A 237 6.29 -0.41 -22.33
C ASP A 237 4.94 -0.02 -21.67
N GLY A 238 4.49 1.23 -21.80
CA GLY A 238 3.22 1.70 -21.21
C GLY A 238 2.01 0.84 -21.62
N VAL A 239 2.15 0.14 -22.74
CA VAL A 239 1.21 -0.85 -23.26
C VAL A 239 1.03 -2.01 -22.27
N ILE A 240 1.95 -2.37 -21.38
CA ILE A 240 1.65 -3.44 -20.40
C ILE A 240 0.44 -3.11 -19.49
N TRP A 241 0.17 -1.81 -19.31
CA TRP A 241 -0.95 -1.29 -18.53
C TRP A 241 -2.21 -1.02 -19.36
N VAL A 242 -2.06 -0.87 -20.68
CA VAL A 242 -3.16 -0.49 -21.61
C VAL A 242 -3.30 -1.37 -22.85
N SER A 243 -2.49 -2.42 -23.02
CA SER A 243 -2.50 -3.30 -24.20
C SER A 243 -3.88 -3.89 -24.27
N GLN A 244 -4.70 -3.47 -25.23
CA GLN A 244 -4.47 -3.11 -26.63
C GLN A 244 -3.60 -1.84 -27.01
N GLY A 245 -2.34 -2.06 -27.47
CA GLY A 245 -1.45 -1.20 -28.35
C GLY A 245 -0.73 0.06 -27.77
N ASN A 246 0.36 0.66 -28.32
CA ASN A 246 1.66 0.21 -28.91
C ASN A 246 2.77 1.34 -28.84
N ARG A 247 4.06 1.02 -28.53
CA ARG A 247 5.39 1.59 -28.99
C ARG A 247 6.40 1.97 -27.87
N SER A 248 7.68 1.54 -28.01
CA SER A 248 8.89 2.22 -27.48
C SER A 248 10.17 1.93 -28.31
N LEU A 249 11.18 2.82 -28.18
CA LEU A 249 12.53 2.82 -28.80
C LEU A 249 13.60 2.51 -27.74
N GLY A 250 14.73 1.89 -28.10
CA GLY A 250 15.78 1.46 -27.17
C GLY A 250 17.13 2.19 -27.36
N ASN A 251 17.75 2.61 -26.26
CA ASN A 251 19.10 3.21 -26.12
C ASN A 251 19.79 2.70 -24.82
N ILE A 252 21.05 3.10 -24.58
CA ILE A 252 21.93 2.61 -23.48
C ILE A 252 21.76 3.48 -22.22
N PHE A 253 21.19 2.94 -21.13
CA PHE A 253 21.06 3.62 -19.83
C PHE A 253 20.88 2.62 -18.68
N SER A 254 21.22 3.04 -17.45
CA SER A 254 21.07 2.33 -16.17
C SER A 254 19.75 2.72 -15.47
N PHE A 255 19.32 1.94 -14.47
CA PHE A 255 18.12 2.30 -13.70
C PHE A 255 18.33 3.52 -12.77
N GLU A 256 19.59 3.89 -12.50
CA GLU A 256 19.94 5.14 -11.82
C GLU A 256 19.59 6.34 -12.69
N GLU A 257 19.97 6.32 -13.97
CA GLU A 257 19.70 7.42 -14.91
C GLU A 257 18.19 7.61 -15.13
N ILE A 258 17.42 6.51 -15.23
CA ILE A 258 15.95 6.55 -15.25
C ILE A 258 15.40 7.25 -13.99
N GLY A 259 15.96 6.92 -12.82
CA GLY A 259 15.59 7.54 -11.55
C GLY A 259 15.85 9.05 -11.50
N LEU A 260 17.00 9.48 -12.02
CA LEU A 260 17.50 10.84 -11.91
C LEU A 260 16.99 11.79 -13.01
N TYR A 261 16.58 11.27 -14.17
CA TYR A 261 16.23 12.10 -15.33
C TYR A 261 14.79 11.88 -15.81
N ASP A 262 14.31 10.65 -15.89
CA ASP A 262 12.99 10.35 -16.46
C ASP A 262 11.86 10.71 -15.48
N TYR A 263 11.94 10.25 -14.22
CA TYR A 263 10.87 10.51 -13.25
C TYR A 263 10.66 11.99 -12.92
N PRO A 264 11.70 12.82 -12.74
CA PRO A 264 11.51 14.26 -12.60
C PRO A 264 10.76 14.86 -13.79
N ALA A 265 11.16 14.51 -15.01
CA ALA A 265 10.55 15.05 -16.23
C ALA A 265 9.08 14.61 -16.39
N PHE A 266 8.76 13.36 -16.07
CA PHE A 266 7.38 12.88 -16.00
C PHE A 266 6.57 13.59 -14.91
N ALA A 267 7.13 13.75 -13.71
CA ALA A 267 6.44 14.38 -12.59
C ALA A 267 6.07 15.84 -12.89
N GLU A 268 7.01 16.60 -13.45
CA GLU A 268 6.79 17.97 -13.90
C GLU A 268 5.68 18.03 -14.96
N LYS A 269 5.76 17.18 -16.00
CA LYS A 269 4.76 17.19 -17.06
C LYS A 269 3.38 16.77 -16.58
N ILE A 270 3.30 15.73 -15.73
CA ILE A 270 2.03 15.25 -15.15
C ILE A 270 1.43 16.35 -14.27
N SER A 271 2.24 17.02 -13.45
CA SER A 271 1.79 18.12 -12.60
C SER A 271 1.23 19.29 -13.41
N GLU A 272 1.91 19.67 -14.49
CA GLU A 272 1.47 20.71 -15.44
C GLU A 272 0.07 20.40 -16.01
N VAL A 273 -0.14 19.17 -16.51
CA VAL A 273 -1.40 18.79 -17.17
C VAL A 273 -2.53 18.41 -16.20
N SER A 274 -2.23 18.33 -14.90
CA SER A 274 -3.18 17.94 -13.83
C SER A 274 -3.42 19.02 -12.79
N ASN A 275 -3.13 20.28 -13.11
CA ASN A 275 -3.33 21.44 -12.24
C ASN A 275 -2.65 21.28 -10.87
N ASN A 276 -1.40 20.80 -10.85
CA ASN A 276 -0.60 20.59 -9.63
C ASN A 276 -1.19 19.58 -8.62
N THR A 277 -2.04 18.65 -9.07
CA THR A 277 -2.53 17.56 -8.21
C THR A 277 -1.39 16.59 -7.90
N LYS A 278 -1.21 16.20 -6.63
CA LYS A 278 -0.19 15.21 -6.24
C LYS A 278 -0.47 13.83 -6.84
N ILE A 279 0.60 13.16 -7.25
CA ILE A 279 0.60 11.90 -8.01
C ILE A 279 0.64 10.69 -7.08
N ILE A 280 -0.18 9.68 -7.36
CA ILE A 280 -0.09 8.32 -6.81
C ILE A 280 0.73 7.48 -7.79
N PHE A 281 1.91 7.01 -7.39
CA PHE A 281 2.75 6.17 -8.25
C PHE A 281 2.42 4.69 -8.05
N ILE A 282 2.34 3.93 -9.14
CA ILE A 282 2.26 2.46 -9.13
C ILE A 282 3.30 1.93 -10.12
N GLY A 283 4.28 1.20 -9.60
CA GLY A 283 5.37 0.62 -10.38
C GLY A 283 5.44 -0.89 -10.23
N GLN A 284 6.01 -1.55 -11.24
CA GLN A 284 6.35 -2.97 -11.19
C GLN A 284 7.85 -3.20 -11.47
N SER A 285 8.49 -4.10 -10.73
CA SER A 285 9.86 -4.56 -10.99
C SER A 285 10.85 -3.39 -11.08
N MET A 286 11.59 -3.23 -12.19
CA MET A 286 12.57 -2.16 -12.39
C MET A 286 12.03 -0.74 -12.16
N ALA A 287 10.75 -0.48 -12.43
CA ALA A 287 10.13 0.80 -12.11
C ALA A 287 10.13 1.08 -10.59
N CYS A 288 10.09 0.04 -9.77
CA CYS A 288 10.18 0.18 -8.33
C CYS A 288 11.61 0.55 -7.90
N THR A 289 12.61 -0.13 -8.46
CA THR A 289 14.03 0.15 -8.17
C THR A 289 14.42 1.58 -8.54
N SER A 290 14.03 2.03 -9.74
CA SER A 290 14.33 3.39 -10.20
C SER A 290 13.54 4.47 -9.45
N SER A 291 12.29 4.19 -9.03
CA SER A 291 11.50 5.16 -8.25
C SER A 291 12.01 5.31 -6.82
N ILE A 292 12.57 4.25 -6.21
CA ILE A 292 13.27 4.33 -4.92
C ILE A 292 14.51 5.21 -5.02
N ILE A 293 15.26 5.12 -6.13
CA ILE A 293 16.42 6.00 -6.38
C ILE A 293 15.97 7.45 -6.48
N TYR A 294 14.91 7.70 -7.24
CA TYR A 294 14.33 9.03 -7.34
C TYR A 294 13.88 9.58 -5.97
N ALA A 295 13.16 8.76 -5.19
CA ALA A 295 12.67 9.12 -3.85
C ALA A 295 13.81 9.40 -2.84
N SER A 296 14.90 8.64 -2.90
CA SER A 296 16.06 8.78 -1.98
C SER A 296 16.99 9.92 -2.35
N VAL A 297 17.26 10.13 -3.66
CA VAL A 297 18.21 11.14 -4.13
C VAL A 297 17.58 12.53 -4.27
N MET A 298 16.28 12.61 -4.56
CA MET A 298 15.56 13.88 -4.76
C MET A 298 14.29 14.02 -3.88
N PRO A 299 14.41 13.91 -2.54
CA PRO A 299 13.27 13.83 -1.64
C PRO A 299 12.37 15.08 -1.69
N GLU A 300 12.95 16.28 -1.80
CA GLU A 300 12.19 17.54 -1.89
C GLU A 300 11.38 17.65 -3.19
N HIS A 301 11.96 17.18 -4.30
CA HIS A 301 11.24 17.12 -5.59
C HIS A 301 10.08 16.14 -5.50
N VAL A 302 10.31 14.99 -4.88
CA VAL A 302 9.31 13.94 -4.70
C VAL A 302 8.17 14.42 -3.81
N LYS A 303 8.44 15.09 -2.67
CA LYS A 303 7.43 15.70 -1.77
C LYS A 303 6.52 16.68 -2.48
N LYS A 304 7.07 17.44 -3.43
CA LYS A 304 6.31 18.41 -4.21
C LYS A 304 5.27 17.74 -5.10
N TYR A 305 5.64 16.65 -5.78
CA TYR A 305 4.81 16.07 -6.85
C TYR A 305 4.05 14.80 -6.47
N PHE A 306 4.47 14.02 -5.47
CA PHE A 306 3.90 12.72 -5.16
C PHE A 306 3.18 12.68 -3.81
N LYS A 307 2.17 11.81 -3.69
CA LYS A 307 1.44 11.52 -2.45
C LYS A 307 1.86 10.18 -1.84
N VAL A 308 2.13 9.18 -2.67
CA VAL A 308 2.40 7.80 -2.26
C VAL A 308 3.04 7.00 -3.41
N PHE A 309 3.88 6.03 -3.08
CA PHE A 309 4.44 5.04 -4.01
C PHE A 309 3.88 3.65 -3.69
N ILE A 310 3.34 2.96 -4.70
CA ILE A 310 2.89 1.56 -4.63
C ILE A 310 3.85 0.74 -5.50
N GLN A 311 4.59 -0.15 -4.85
CA GLN A 311 5.77 -0.81 -5.39
C GLN A 311 5.52 -2.31 -5.50
N MET A 312 5.41 -2.85 -6.72
CA MET A 312 5.11 -4.27 -6.97
C MET A 312 6.35 -5.05 -7.39
N ALA A 313 6.66 -6.13 -6.68
CA ALA A 313 7.77 -7.04 -7.00
C ALA A 313 9.12 -6.31 -7.15
N THR A 314 9.56 -5.64 -6.08
CA THR A 314 10.67 -4.66 -6.10
C THR A 314 12.06 -5.32 -6.03
N PRO A 315 12.89 -5.27 -7.09
CA PRO A 315 14.21 -5.89 -7.12
C PRO A 315 15.28 -4.88 -6.67
N VAL A 316 15.54 -4.82 -5.36
CA VAL A 316 16.54 -3.90 -4.78
C VAL A 316 17.69 -4.64 -4.12
N TYR A 317 17.38 -5.68 -3.34
CA TYR A 317 18.37 -6.58 -2.72
C TYR A 317 18.28 -7.99 -3.30
N PHE A 318 19.42 -8.68 -3.36
CA PHE A 318 19.54 -9.99 -4.02
C PHE A 318 20.21 -11.07 -3.15
N LYS A 319 20.42 -10.80 -1.85
CA LYS A 319 21.07 -11.72 -0.90
C LYS A 319 20.51 -13.15 -0.93
N HIS A 320 19.20 -13.29 -1.10
CA HIS A 320 18.49 -14.56 -1.14
C HIS A 320 17.99 -14.93 -2.54
N LEU A 321 18.63 -14.42 -3.61
CA LEU A 321 18.31 -14.78 -4.99
C LEU A 321 18.59 -16.27 -5.24
N THR A 322 17.60 -16.99 -5.75
CA THR A 322 17.68 -18.45 -6.01
C THR A 322 17.64 -18.80 -7.50
N THR A 323 17.52 -17.80 -8.37
CA THR A 323 17.33 -18.00 -9.82
C THR A 323 18.66 -18.15 -10.56
N VAL A 324 18.58 -18.54 -11.84
CA VAL A 324 19.72 -18.65 -12.76
C VAL A 324 20.50 -17.33 -12.85
N ALA A 325 19.87 -16.18 -12.60
CA ALA A 325 20.54 -14.88 -12.61
C ALA A 325 21.71 -14.79 -11.60
N LYS A 326 21.65 -15.53 -10.48
CA LYS A 326 22.76 -15.62 -9.51
C LYS A 326 24.04 -16.17 -10.14
N TYR A 327 23.91 -17.13 -11.06
CA TYR A 327 25.05 -17.78 -11.72
C TYR A 327 25.50 -17.04 -12.98
N LEU A 328 24.61 -16.24 -13.59
CA LEU A 328 24.93 -15.43 -14.76
C LEU A 328 25.61 -14.10 -14.40
N ALA A 329 25.31 -13.51 -13.24
CA ALA A 329 25.87 -12.23 -12.83
C ALA A 329 27.42 -12.17 -12.81
N PRO A 330 28.15 -13.20 -12.34
CA PRO A 330 29.62 -13.20 -12.37
C PRO A 330 30.22 -13.19 -13.77
N LEU A 331 29.46 -13.58 -14.80
CA LEU A 331 29.92 -13.58 -16.19
C LEU A 331 29.94 -12.16 -16.80
N GLU A 332 29.36 -11.16 -16.10
CA GLU A 332 29.33 -9.76 -16.57
C GLU A 332 30.73 -9.22 -16.88
N HIS A 333 31.74 -9.52 -16.06
CA HIS A 333 33.12 -9.07 -16.27
C HIS A 333 33.76 -9.58 -17.56
N ILE A 334 33.28 -10.73 -18.07
CA ILE A 334 33.75 -11.32 -19.33
C ILE A 334 32.93 -10.80 -20.51
N ILE A 335 31.60 -10.69 -20.33
CA ILE A 335 30.65 -10.38 -21.40
C ILE A 335 30.60 -8.87 -21.70
N ARG A 336 30.67 -8.00 -20.68
CA ARG A 336 30.55 -6.55 -20.84
C ARG A 336 31.66 -5.93 -21.70
N PRO A 337 32.95 -6.29 -21.56
CA PRO A 337 34.00 -5.80 -22.46
C PRO A 337 33.76 -6.24 -23.91
N LEU A 338 33.38 -7.49 -24.13
CA LEU A 338 33.08 -8.03 -25.46
C LEU A 338 31.92 -7.27 -26.13
N PHE A 339 30.82 -7.07 -25.42
CA PHE A 339 29.64 -6.36 -25.94
C PHE A 339 29.94 -4.88 -26.21
N LYS A 340 30.78 -4.25 -25.37
CA LYS A 340 31.27 -2.88 -25.59
C LYS A 340 32.11 -2.80 -26.86
N THR A 341 33.03 -3.74 -27.09
CA THR A 341 33.86 -3.81 -28.31
C THR A 341 33.01 -4.04 -29.57
N LEU A 342 31.94 -4.82 -29.47
CA LEU A 342 31.01 -5.09 -30.57
C LEU A 342 29.97 -3.98 -30.79
N GLY A 343 30.00 -2.90 -30.00
CA GLY A 343 29.02 -1.81 -30.10
C GLY A 343 27.59 -2.20 -29.73
N ILE A 344 27.40 -3.28 -28.98
CA ILE A 344 26.09 -3.77 -28.57
C ILE A 344 25.68 -3.04 -27.29
N GLY A 345 24.69 -2.14 -27.41
CA GLY A 345 24.24 -1.29 -26.31
C GLY A 345 22.95 -1.73 -25.60
N GLY A 346 22.16 -2.60 -26.23
CA GLY A 346 20.84 -3.00 -25.77
C GLY A 346 20.40 -4.32 -26.37
N PHE A 347 19.31 -4.87 -25.83
CA PHE A 347 18.71 -6.13 -26.26
C PHE A 347 17.21 -5.96 -26.47
N PHE A 348 16.60 -6.80 -27.33
CA PHE A 348 15.18 -6.71 -27.73
C PHE A 348 14.71 -5.38 -28.36
N TYR A 349 15.63 -4.60 -28.95
CA TYR A 349 15.26 -3.43 -29.77
C TYR A 349 14.54 -3.87 -31.05
N LYS A 350 13.69 -3.00 -31.59
CA LYS A 350 12.85 -3.32 -32.75
C LYS A 350 13.72 -3.48 -34.01
N ASN A 351 13.93 -4.73 -34.42
CA ASN A 351 14.58 -5.07 -35.68
C ASN A 351 13.92 -6.35 -36.24
N SER A 352 14.25 -6.70 -37.48
CA SER A 352 13.66 -7.87 -38.16
C SER A 352 13.93 -9.18 -37.43
N ILE A 353 15.05 -9.30 -36.72
CA ILE A 353 15.48 -10.51 -36.01
C ILE A 353 14.68 -10.69 -34.71
N THR A 354 14.51 -9.64 -33.92
CA THR A 354 13.77 -9.68 -32.64
C THR A 354 12.28 -9.88 -32.86
N GLU A 355 11.71 -9.30 -33.92
CA GLU A 355 10.32 -9.55 -34.32
C GLU A 355 10.10 -11.00 -34.78
N GLU A 356 11.06 -11.60 -35.50
CA GLU A 356 10.95 -12.99 -35.96
C GLU A 356 11.19 -14.00 -34.83
N LEU A 357 12.06 -13.68 -33.87
CA LEU A 357 12.24 -14.46 -32.64
C LEU A 357 10.97 -14.46 -31.79
N ALA A 358 10.34 -13.30 -31.59
CA ALA A 358 9.08 -13.17 -30.86
C ALA A 358 7.95 -13.99 -31.52
N ARG A 359 7.84 -13.92 -32.86
CA ARG A 359 6.92 -14.77 -33.63
C ARG A 359 7.22 -16.25 -33.43
N SER A 360 8.49 -16.66 -33.50
CA SER A 360 8.91 -18.06 -33.34
C SER A 360 8.54 -18.62 -31.95
N ILE A 361 8.68 -17.81 -30.89
CA ILE A 361 8.28 -18.16 -29.52
C ILE A 361 6.76 -18.34 -29.41
N VAL A 362 5.97 -17.47 -30.03
CA VAL A 362 4.49 -17.56 -30.05
C VAL A 362 3.99 -18.82 -30.76
N TYR A 363 4.69 -19.26 -31.82
CA TYR A 363 4.35 -20.44 -32.60
C TYR A 363 5.09 -21.72 -32.17
N PHE A 364 5.88 -21.67 -31.10
CA PHE A 364 6.65 -22.83 -30.63
C PHE A 364 5.70 -23.95 -30.14
N PRO A 365 5.87 -25.20 -30.62
CA PRO A 365 4.93 -26.29 -30.34
C PRO A 365 4.90 -26.70 -28.85
N PHE A 366 5.99 -26.46 -28.11
CA PHE A 366 6.09 -26.76 -26.68
C PHE A 366 5.94 -25.50 -25.83
N LYS A 367 4.79 -24.80 -25.92
CA LYS A 367 4.51 -23.59 -25.09
C LYS A 367 4.71 -23.84 -23.59
N ARG A 368 4.40 -25.05 -23.13
CA ARG A 368 4.66 -25.48 -21.74
C ARG A 368 6.14 -25.46 -21.37
N PHE A 369 7.03 -25.76 -22.32
CA PHE A 369 8.49 -25.68 -22.10
C PHE A 369 8.95 -24.23 -21.93
N ILE A 370 8.43 -23.29 -22.73
CA ILE A 370 8.70 -21.86 -22.56
C ILE A 370 8.21 -21.35 -21.21
N VAL A 371 7.00 -21.75 -20.80
CA VAL A 371 6.46 -21.41 -19.47
C VAL A 371 7.35 -21.98 -18.37
N ILE A 372 7.87 -23.21 -18.52
CA ILE A 372 8.83 -23.80 -17.57
C ILE A 372 10.13 -22.97 -17.49
N LEU A 373 10.70 -22.56 -18.63
CA LEU A 373 11.89 -21.72 -18.66
C LEU A 373 11.68 -20.37 -17.97
N ILE A 374 10.50 -19.77 -18.14
CA ILE A 374 10.16 -18.49 -17.51
C ILE A 374 9.95 -18.67 -16.01
N SER A 375 9.27 -19.74 -15.61
CA SER A 375 9.05 -20.02 -14.20
C SER A 375 10.34 -20.36 -13.44
N ILE A 376 11.39 -20.85 -14.12
CA ILE A 376 12.74 -21.01 -13.54
C ILE A 376 13.36 -19.65 -13.19
N VAL A 377 12.99 -18.59 -13.91
CA VAL A 377 13.53 -17.22 -13.71
C VAL A 377 12.62 -16.35 -12.83
N ALA A 378 11.30 -16.42 -13.01
CA ALA A 378 10.33 -15.54 -12.35
C ALA A 378 9.60 -16.21 -11.16
N GLY A 379 9.63 -17.54 -11.06
CA GLY A 379 8.91 -18.32 -10.06
C GLY A 379 7.72 -19.11 -10.63
N TRP A 380 7.31 -20.16 -9.92
CA TRP A 380 6.35 -21.16 -10.42
C TRP A 380 4.95 -20.97 -9.82
N THR A 381 4.01 -20.46 -10.63
CA THR A 381 2.58 -20.31 -10.26
C THR A 381 1.65 -20.74 -11.41
N PRO A 382 1.56 -22.05 -11.69
CA PRO A 382 0.85 -22.57 -12.88
C PRO A 382 -0.67 -22.35 -12.84
N HIS A 383 -1.26 -22.15 -11.65
CA HIS A 383 -2.71 -21.94 -11.49
C HIS A 383 -3.17 -20.51 -11.83
N GLU A 384 -2.27 -19.53 -11.75
CA GLU A 384 -2.53 -18.12 -12.08
C GLU A 384 -2.24 -17.81 -13.56
N TYR A 385 -1.64 -18.76 -14.27
CA TYR A 385 -1.28 -18.59 -15.67
C TYR A 385 -2.50 -18.76 -16.57
N ASN A 386 -2.88 -17.68 -17.27
CA ASN A 386 -3.90 -17.73 -18.30
C ASN A 386 -3.27 -18.08 -19.68
N PRO A 387 -3.42 -19.32 -20.18
CA PRO A 387 -2.84 -19.73 -21.46
C PRO A 387 -3.37 -18.95 -22.66
N THR A 388 -4.55 -18.34 -22.54
CA THR A 388 -5.14 -17.50 -23.60
C THR A 388 -4.42 -16.16 -23.76
N MET A 389 -3.74 -15.68 -22.71
CA MET A 389 -2.96 -14.44 -22.73
C MET A 389 -1.55 -14.62 -23.31
N PHE A 390 -1.06 -15.85 -23.43
CA PHE A 390 0.31 -16.14 -23.90
C PHE A 390 0.62 -15.51 -25.27
N PRO A 391 -0.19 -15.68 -26.33
CA PRO A 391 0.11 -15.04 -27.61
C PRO A 391 0.03 -13.51 -27.56
N LEU A 392 -0.84 -12.95 -26.71
CA LEU A 392 -1.03 -11.50 -26.56
C LEU A 392 0.18 -10.85 -25.87
N VAL A 393 0.70 -11.50 -24.81
CA VAL A 393 1.87 -11.03 -24.07
C VAL A 393 3.14 -11.22 -24.91
N PHE A 394 3.40 -12.41 -25.45
CA PHE A 394 4.64 -12.71 -26.19
C PHE A 394 4.72 -12.11 -27.60
N SER A 395 3.61 -11.62 -28.16
CA SER A 395 3.64 -10.83 -29.40
C SER A 395 4.05 -9.37 -29.18
N ARG A 396 4.08 -8.91 -27.92
CA ARG A 396 4.33 -7.50 -27.55
C ARG A 396 5.49 -7.31 -26.57
N VAL A 397 5.83 -8.35 -25.81
CA VAL A 397 6.94 -8.42 -24.83
C VAL A 397 7.81 -9.62 -25.23
N PRO A 398 9.15 -9.54 -25.15
CA PRO A 398 9.95 -8.43 -24.59
C PRO A 398 10.13 -7.24 -25.54
N ARG A 399 10.13 -6.03 -24.97
CA ARG A 399 10.55 -4.76 -25.59
C ARG A 399 11.98 -4.40 -25.20
N GLY A 400 12.57 -3.50 -25.95
CA GLY A 400 13.98 -3.15 -25.83
C GLY A 400 14.36 -2.65 -24.43
N SER A 401 15.54 -3.03 -23.97
CA SER A 401 16.14 -2.51 -22.73
C SER A 401 17.63 -2.26 -22.94
N GLY A 402 18.16 -1.24 -22.25
CA GLY A 402 19.59 -0.96 -22.21
C GLY A 402 20.35 -2.05 -21.45
N LEU A 403 21.57 -2.37 -21.90
CA LEU A 403 22.42 -3.37 -21.21
C LEU A 403 22.94 -2.87 -19.86
N SER A 404 23.09 -1.56 -19.69
CA SER A 404 23.53 -0.99 -18.40
C SER A 404 22.55 -1.29 -17.26
N VAL A 405 21.24 -1.44 -17.53
CA VAL A 405 20.25 -1.94 -16.55
C VAL A 405 20.62 -3.35 -16.07
N VAL A 406 20.98 -4.24 -17.01
CA VAL A 406 21.35 -5.63 -16.70
C VAL A 406 22.68 -5.68 -15.94
N TRP A 407 23.64 -4.86 -16.35
CA TRP A 407 24.95 -4.75 -15.68
C TRP A 407 24.81 -4.21 -14.27
N HIS A 408 23.90 -3.27 -14.05
CA HIS A 408 23.66 -2.73 -12.72
C HIS A 408 23.04 -3.78 -11.80
N TYR A 409 22.09 -4.59 -12.28
CA TYR A 409 21.60 -5.74 -11.50
C TYR A 409 22.70 -6.78 -11.24
N ALA A 410 23.53 -7.10 -12.25
CA ALA A 410 24.65 -8.03 -12.08
C ALA A 410 25.65 -7.51 -11.03
N GLN A 411 25.94 -6.20 -11.03
CA GLN A 411 26.77 -5.55 -10.01
C GLN A 411 26.18 -5.73 -8.60
N LEU A 412 24.87 -5.51 -8.42
CA LEU A 412 24.23 -5.68 -7.11
C LEU A 412 24.33 -7.14 -6.63
N VAL A 413 24.16 -8.12 -7.52
CA VAL A 413 24.33 -9.55 -7.22
C VAL A 413 25.80 -9.88 -6.89
N ASN A 414 26.75 -9.40 -7.69
CA ASN A 414 28.18 -9.67 -7.51
C ASN A 414 28.74 -9.06 -6.22
N ASN A 415 28.15 -7.95 -5.73
CA ASN A 415 28.46 -7.36 -4.43
C ASN A 415 27.79 -8.07 -3.25
N GLY A 416 27.45 -9.35 -3.39
CA GLY A 416 26.82 -10.17 -2.35
C GLY A 416 25.30 -9.97 -2.19
N GLY A 417 24.68 -9.08 -2.97
CA GLY A 417 23.24 -8.83 -2.95
C GLY A 417 22.73 -8.13 -1.68
N GLU A 418 23.63 -7.64 -0.82
CA GLU A 418 23.31 -6.99 0.47
C GLU A 418 23.28 -5.47 0.37
N TYR A 419 23.83 -4.90 -0.71
CA TYR A 419 23.99 -3.47 -0.86
C TYR A 419 23.17 -2.94 -2.01
N PHE A 420 22.54 -1.79 -1.81
CA PHE A 420 21.85 -1.06 -2.86
C PHE A 420 22.60 0.25 -3.15
N ARG A 421 23.29 0.29 -4.30
CA ARG A 421 24.27 1.34 -4.60
C ARG A 421 24.27 1.79 -6.05
N ARG A 422 24.90 2.93 -6.27
CA ARG A 422 25.07 3.56 -7.59
C ARG A 422 25.78 2.66 -8.59
N PHE A 423 25.62 2.94 -9.88
CA PHE A 423 26.23 2.15 -10.94
C PHE A 423 27.75 2.32 -10.95
N ASP A 424 28.48 1.22 -11.13
CA ASP A 424 29.93 1.22 -11.22
C ASP A 424 30.39 1.47 -12.67
N TYR A 425 30.95 2.65 -12.90
CA TYR A 425 31.52 3.06 -14.17
C TYR A 425 33.03 2.74 -14.28
N GLY A 426 33.63 2.18 -13.24
CA GLY A 426 35.07 1.99 -13.07
C GLY A 426 35.72 3.15 -12.31
N ILE A 427 36.89 2.88 -11.71
CA ILE A 427 37.56 3.79 -10.76
C ILE A 427 37.65 5.24 -11.25
N THR A 428 38.11 5.45 -12.49
CA THR A 428 38.31 6.80 -13.06
C THR A 428 37.00 7.56 -13.17
N GLU A 429 35.96 6.92 -13.72
CA GLU A 429 34.67 7.57 -13.93
C GLU A 429 33.89 7.72 -12.61
N ASN A 430 34.04 6.79 -11.66
CA ASN A 430 33.49 6.91 -10.31
C ASN A 430 34.12 8.09 -9.55
N LEU A 431 35.42 8.34 -9.70
CA LEU A 431 36.07 9.51 -9.09
C LEU A 431 35.53 10.82 -9.69
N ILE A 432 35.21 10.85 -10.98
CA ILE A 432 34.62 12.02 -11.64
C ILE A 432 33.17 12.23 -11.15
N ARG A 433 32.36 11.17 -11.15
CA ARG A 433 30.91 11.26 -10.87
C ARG A 433 30.57 11.32 -9.38
N TYR A 434 31.25 10.50 -8.58
CA TYR A 434 30.93 10.27 -7.17
C TYR A 434 31.99 10.79 -6.22
N LYS A 435 33.15 11.24 -6.72
CA LYS A 435 34.31 11.59 -5.89
C LYS A 435 34.80 10.44 -5.00
N SER A 436 34.53 9.20 -5.42
CA SER A 436 34.87 7.98 -4.70
C SER A 436 35.32 6.92 -5.70
N ALA A 437 36.29 6.08 -5.34
CA ALA A 437 36.77 5.00 -6.21
C ALA A 437 35.71 3.89 -6.41
N THR A 438 34.84 3.71 -5.41
CA THR A 438 33.72 2.75 -5.44
C THR A 438 32.39 3.50 -5.41
N PRO A 439 31.34 2.98 -6.08
CA PRO A 439 30.03 3.63 -6.08
C PRO A 439 29.41 3.67 -4.67
N PRO A 440 28.91 4.84 -4.22
CA PRO A 440 28.27 4.98 -2.92
C PRO A 440 26.86 4.37 -2.89
N GLU A 441 26.34 4.12 -1.69
CA GLU A 441 24.99 3.61 -1.48
C GLU A 441 23.93 4.70 -1.66
N TYR A 442 22.70 4.30 -1.99
CA TYR A 442 21.58 5.24 -2.05
C TYR A 442 21.10 5.58 -0.63
N PRO A 443 20.85 6.86 -0.31
CA PRO A 443 20.43 7.29 1.03
C PRO A 443 18.93 7.03 1.22
N LEU A 444 18.57 5.78 1.49
CA LEU A 444 17.17 5.34 1.62
C LEU A 444 16.43 6.04 2.77
N GLU A 445 17.16 6.52 3.79
CA GLU A 445 16.68 7.31 4.91
C GLU A 445 16.00 8.62 4.48
N ASN A 446 16.32 9.14 3.29
CA ASN A 446 15.72 10.36 2.76
C ASN A 446 14.28 10.15 2.21
N MET A 447 13.80 8.92 2.12
CA MET A 447 12.46 8.64 1.57
C MET A 447 11.36 8.98 2.59
N GLU A 448 10.80 10.19 2.48
CA GLU A 448 9.79 10.68 3.45
C GLU A 448 8.33 10.41 3.04
N ILE A 449 8.06 10.10 1.77
CA ILE A 449 6.70 9.79 1.30
C ILE A 449 6.32 8.34 1.61
N PRO A 450 5.06 8.03 1.97
CA PRO A 450 4.59 6.66 2.13
C PRO A 450 4.90 5.76 0.93
N ASN A 451 5.50 4.60 1.20
CA ASN A 451 5.80 3.55 0.22
C ASN A 451 5.09 2.25 0.63
N TYR A 452 4.29 1.66 -0.26
CA TYR A 452 3.61 0.38 -0.07
C TYR A 452 4.24 -0.68 -0.94
N PHE A 453 4.78 -1.74 -0.34
CA PHE A 453 5.44 -2.83 -1.06
C PHE A 453 4.54 -4.05 -1.18
N ILE A 454 4.23 -4.45 -2.41
CA ILE A 454 3.45 -5.65 -2.74
C ILE A 454 4.43 -6.71 -3.26
N THR A 455 4.56 -7.81 -2.52
CA THR A 455 5.52 -8.88 -2.81
C THR A 455 4.83 -10.24 -2.77
N SER A 456 5.41 -11.23 -3.45
CA SER A 456 4.90 -12.61 -3.46
C SER A 456 5.96 -13.58 -2.96
N LYS A 457 5.55 -14.56 -2.13
CA LYS A 457 6.43 -15.65 -1.68
C LYS A 457 6.89 -16.55 -2.83
N ASN A 458 6.13 -16.58 -3.93
CA ASN A 458 6.43 -17.37 -5.11
C ASN A 458 7.24 -16.60 -6.17
N ASP A 459 7.56 -15.32 -5.92
CA ASP A 459 8.45 -14.55 -6.78
C ASP A 459 9.89 -14.97 -6.53
N ALA A 460 10.49 -15.68 -7.49
CA ALA A 460 11.86 -16.19 -7.36
C ALA A 460 12.91 -15.09 -7.51
N PHE A 461 12.55 -13.97 -8.15
CA PHE A 461 13.43 -12.84 -8.43
C PHE A 461 13.41 -11.81 -7.29
N CYS A 462 12.23 -11.52 -6.75
CA CYS A 462 11.97 -10.53 -5.68
C CYS A 462 11.32 -11.17 -4.46
N ASN A 463 11.92 -12.24 -3.91
CA ASN A 463 11.33 -12.95 -2.77
C ASN A 463 11.11 -12.01 -1.56
N SER A 464 10.15 -12.37 -0.69
CA SER A 464 9.81 -11.53 0.47
C SER A 464 11.01 -11.26 1.39
N LYS A 465 11.94 -12.22 1.54
CA LYS A 465 13.15 -12.06 2.38
C LYS A 465 14.12 -10.99 1.87
N ASN A 466 14.19 -10.78 0.56
CA ASN A 466 14.99 -9.71 -0.06
C ASN A 466 14.31 -8.35 0.11
N ASN A 467 12.98 -8.28 0.06
CA ASN A 467 12.23 -7.04 0.30
C ASN A 467 12.17 -6.67 1.79
N ASP A 468 12.27 -7.64 2.70
CA ASP A 468 12.45 -7.37 4.13
C ASP A 468 13.73 -6.55 4.39
N LEU A 469 14.78 -6.68 3.57
CA LEU A 469 16.00 -5.86 3.66
C LEU A 469 15.74 -4.38 3.35
N LEU A 470 14.76 -4.08 2.51
CA LEU A 470 14.35 -2.71 2.17
C LEU A 470 13.68 -2.00 3.35
N TRP A 471 12.84 -2.72 4.10
CA TRP A 471 12.26 -2.21 5.34
C TRP A 471 13.32 -2.05 6.44
N ARG A 472 14.38 -2.86 6.41
CA ARG A 472 15.46 -2.84 7.40
C ARG A 472 16.44 -1.68 7.25
N GLY A 473 16.48 -1.02 6.08
CA GLY A 473 17.22 0.22 5.83
C GLY A 473 16.50 1.49 6.28
N LEU A 474 15.23 1.40 6.67
CA LEU A 474 14.46 2.53 7.21
C LEU A 474 14.61 2.58 8.74
N ASP A 475 14.98 3.74 9.26
CA ASP A 475 14.97 4.02 10.71
C ASP A 475 13.55 3.87 11.23
N ASN A 476 13.26 2.79 11.98
CA ASN A 476 12.09 2.55 12.86
C ASN A 476 11.78 1.07 13.18
N ASN A 477 12.64 0.12 12.80
CA ASN A 477 12.27 -1.29 13.01
C ASN A 477 12.16 -1.70 14.49
N VAL A 478 11.08 -2.42 14.81
CA VAL A 478 10.81 -3.12 16.07
C VAL A 478 10.99 -4.62 15.87
N CYS A 479 11.28 -5.36 16.93
CA CYS A 479 11.42 -6.82 16.89
C CYS A 479 10.53 -7.49 17.95
N THR A 480 9.99 -8.67 17.63
CA THR A 480 9.11 -9.44 18.52
C THR A 480 9.85 -10.10 19.68
N ASP A 481 11.17 -10.22 19.60
CA ASP A 481 12.02 -10.77 20.64
C ASP A 481 13.35 -10.00 20.78
N TRP A 482 13.96 -10.12 21.96
CA TRP A 482 15.20 -9.40 22.29
C TRP A 482 16.42 -9.85 21.48
N ASN A 483 16.50 -11.14 21.09
CA ASN A 483 17.66 -11.68 20.39
C ASN A 483 17.71 -11.15 18.95
N SER A 484 16.54 -10.98 18.34
CA SER A 484 16.39 -10.45 16.99
C SER A 484 16.87 -9.01 16.84
N TYR A 485 16.95 -8.24 17.92
CA TYR A 485 17.56 -6.90 17.88
C TYR A 485 19.08 -6.92 17.63
N TYR A 486 19.79 -8.01 17.98
CA TYR A 486 21.23 -8.14 17.68
C TYR A 486 21.49 -8.47 16.22
N THR A 487 20.52 -9.14 15.58
CA THR A 487 20.55 -9.49 14.16
C THR A 487 19.50 -8.70 13.38
N LYS A 488 19.18 -7.47 13.82
CA LYS A 488 18.12 -6.60 13.29
C LYS A 488 18.11 -6.50 11.75
N PRO A 489 19.26 -6.39 11.05
CA PRO A 489 19.29 -6.34 9.58
C PRO A 489 18.96 -7.66 8.88
N ILE A 490 18.96 -8.80 9.58
CA ILE A 490 18.75 -10.13 8.99
C ILE A 490 17.61 -10.95 9.65
N SER A 491 17.08 -10.52 10.81
CA SER A 491 16.07 -11.29 11.54
C SER A 491 14.67 -11.19 10.91
N PRO A 492 13.97 -12.31 10.66
CA PRO A 492 12.57 -12.31 10.20
C PRO A 492 11.58 -11.85 11.28
N ASN A 493 12.02 -11.71 12.53
CA ASN A 493 11.20 -11.30 13.67
C ASN A 493 11.19 -9.78 13.87
N CYS A 494 11.83 -9.02 12.97
CA CYS A 494 11.84 -7.57 12.98
C CYS A 494 11.07 -7.02 11.79
N TYR A 495 10.31 -5.94 12.01
CA TYR A 495 9.54 -5.25 10.97
C TYR A 495 9.57 -3.74 11.21
N HIS A 496 9.32 -2.97 10.15
CA HIS A 496 9.24 -1.52 10.22
C HIS A 496 7.92 -1.11 10.87
N ASP A 497 8.01 -0.35 11.96
CA ASP A 497 6.84 0.19 12.65
C ASP A 497 6.82 1.73 12.50
N PRO A 498 5.93 2.28 11.65
CA PRO A 498 5.87 3.72 11.41
C PRO A 498 5.48 4.54 12.64
N ASP A 499 5.00 3.91 13.73
CA ASP A 499 4.58 4.61 14.94
C ASP A 499 5.75 4.98 15.87
N VAL A 500 6.94 4.40 15.66
CA VAL A 500 8.12 4.65 16.51
C VAL A 500 8.48 6.13 16.58
N PHE A 501 8.28 6.91 15.51
CA PHE A 501 8.44 8.36 15.58
C PHE A 501 7.17 9.19 15.35
N ALA A 502 5.99 8.58 15.21
CA ALA A 502 4.74 9.28 14.93
C ALA A 502 4.19 10.09 16.12
N ASN A 503 3.60 11.26 15.88
CA ASN A 503 2.89 12.01 16.92
C ASN A 503 1.48 11.44 17.19
N THR A 504 0.80 11.91 18.25
CA THR A 504 -0.53 11.41 18.64
C THR A 504 -1.56 11.45 17.49
N PRO A 505 -1.74 12.57 16.76
CA PRO A 505 -2.54 12.61 15.54
C PRO A 505 -2.22 11.54 14.51
N GLU A 506 -0.94 11.39 14.15
CA GLU A 506 -0.50 10.44 13.13
C GLU A 506 -0.81 8.98 13.51
N VAL A 507 -0.65 8.63 14.79
CA VAL A 507 -1.01 7.30 15.29
C VAL A 507 -2.53 7.10 15.21
N ILE A 508 -3.34 8.09 15.59
CA ILE A 508 -4.80 7.99 15.51
C ILE A 508 -5.25 7.83 14.06
N ASP A 509 -4.76 8.66 13.14
CA ASP A 509 -5.12 8.59 11.72
C ASP A 509 -4.71 7.24 11.09
N ARG A 510 -3.55 6.70 11.46
CA ARG A 510 -3.06 5.43 10.95
C ARG A 510 -3.90 4.24 11.40
N HIS A 511 -4.40 4.25 12.64
CA HIS A 511 -5.14 3.14 13.22
C HIS A 511 -6.65 3.23 13.04
N LEU A 512 -7.23 4.43 13.02
CA LEU A 512 -8.67 4.64 12.92
C LEU A 512 -9.11 5.24 11.57
N GLY A 513 -8.17 5.75 10.77
CA GLY A 513 -8.43 6.46 9.51
C GLY A 513 -8.49 7.98 9.69
N GLU A 514 -8.21 8.73 8.61
CA GLU A 514 -8.20 10.20 8.60
C GLU A 514 -9.53 10.79 9.11
N GLY A 515 -9.45 11.82 9.94
CA GLY A 515 -10.61 12.60 10.40
C GLY A 515 -11.33 12.02 11.63
N ASN A 516 -10.76 11.03 12.30
CA ASN A 516 -11.30 10.48 13.55
C ASN A 516 -10.72 11.13 14.82
N TYR A 517 -10.00 12.23 14.68
CA TYR A 517 -9.57 13.03 15.82
C TYR A 517 -9.81 14.53 15.60
N GLU A 518 -9.92 15.24 16.72
CA GLU A 518 -9.96 16.69 16.80
C GLU A 518 -8.94 17.15 17.84
N ASN A 519 -8.33 18.33 17.64
CA ASN A 519 -7.47 18.96 18.62
C ASN A 519 -8.15 20.20 19.21
N TYR A 520 -7.98 20.38 20.51
CA TYR A 520 -8.51 21.52 21.26
C TYR A 520 -7.41 22.14 22.08
N THR A 521 -7.50 23.44 22.32
CA THR A 521 -6.66 24.17 23.26
C THR A 521 -7.50 24.78 24.36
N VAL A 522 -6.97 24.80 25.58
CA VAL A 522 -7.58 25.50 26.72
C VAL A 522 -6.52 26.35 27.42
N THR A 523 -6.93 27.50 27.96
CA THR A 523 -6.06 28.35 28.78
C THR A 523 -6.43 28.19 30.25
N THR A 524 -5.48 27.82 31.10
CA THR A 524 -5.69 27.71 32.54
C THR A 524 -5.80 29.09 33.19
N LYS A 525 -6.35 29.16 34.40
CA LYS A 525 -6.49 30.43 35.14
C LYS A 525 -5.16 31.14 35.40
N ASP A 526 -4.09 30.38 35.54
CA ASP A 526 -2.73 30.89 35.75
C ASP A 526 -1.95 31.10 34.45
N GLY A 527 -2.58 30.88 33.27
CA GLY A 527 -2.07 31.33 31.97
C GLY A 527 -1.39 30.29 31.09
N TYR A 528 -1.37 29.00 31.47
CA TYR A 528 -0.85 27.94 30.60
C TYR A 528 -1.83 27.61 29.47
N ILE A 529 -1.33 27.36 28.27
CA ILE A 529 -2.12 26.97 27.11
C ILE A 529 -1.87 25.49 26.84
N LEU A 530 -2.90 24.68 27.06
CA LEU A 530 -2.81 23.23 27.08
C LEU A 530 -3.52 22.62 25.87
N THR A 531 -2.93 21.59 25.28
CA THR A 531 -3.51 20.87 24.12
C THR A 531 -4.19 19.58 24.57
N LEU A 532 -5.38 19.31 24.01
CA LEU A 532 -6.14 18.08 24.20
C LEU A 532 -6.41 17.44 22.83
N PHE A 533 -6.25 16.12 22.74
CA PHE A 533 -6.71 15.36 21.58
C PHE A 533 -8.02 14.63 21.92
N ARG A 534 -9.01 14.72 21.04
CA ARG A 534 -10.28 14.00 21.12
C ARG A 534 -10.29 12.95 20.03
N ILE A 535 -10.52 11.68 20.39
CA ILE A 535 -10.83 10.62 19.42
C ILE A 535 -12.34 10.60 19.25
N VAL A 536 -12.82 11.03 18.08
CA VAL A 536 -14.22 11.34 17.82
C VAL A 536 -15.05 10.07 17.76
N ARG A 537 -16.21 10.05 18.45
CA ARG A 537 -17.17 8.93 18.40
C ARG A 537 -18.58 9.46 18.21
N LYS A 538 -19.30 8.91 17.22
CA LYS A 538 -20.74 9.18 17.04
C LYS A 538 -21.53 8.43 18.12
N ASN A 539 -22.43 9.13 18.81
CA ASN A 539 -23.29 8.59 19.87
C ASN A 539 -22.50 7.82 20.95
N PRO A 540 -21.59 8.49 21.68
CA PRO A 540 -20.73 7.82 22.65
C PRO A 540 -21.52 7.32 23.86
N LYS A 541 -21.19 6.12 24.36
CA LYS A 541 -21.75 5.54 25.60
C LYS A 541 -21.37 6.35 26.84
N GLY A 542 -20.24 7.05 26.77
CA GLY A 542 -19.71 7.90 27.81
C GLY A 542 -18.46 8.61 27.32
N VAL A 543 -18.02 9.60 28.08
CA VAL A 543 -16.85 10.42 27.77
C VAL A 543 -15.74 10.06 28.75
N ILE A 544 -14.61 9.58 28.23
CA ILE A 544 -13.45 9.15 29.02
C ILE A 544 -12.33 10.16 28.85
N MET A 545 -11.76 10.59 29.97
CA MET A 545 -10.53 11.36 30.04
C MET A 545 -9.38 10.44 30.47
N LEU A 546 -8.42 10.18 29.58
CA LEU A 546 -7.22 9.39 29.87
C LEU A 546 -6.04 10.30 30.18
N GLN A 547 -5.45 10.16 31.38
CA GLN A 547 -4.39 11.06 31.83
C GLN A 547 -3.06 10.36 32.09
N HIS A 548 -2.03 10.85 31.40
CA HIS A 548 -0.71 10.23 31.32
C HIS A 548 0.11 10.33 32.63
N PRO A 549 1.13 9.46 32.84
CA PRO A 549 2.02 9.55 34.00
C PRO A 549 3.01 10.73 33.91
N ILE A 550 3.85 10.86 34.94
CA ILE A 550 5.00 11.77 34.90
C ILE A 550 5.92 11.41 33.73
N MET A 551 6.56 12.42 33.14
CA MET A 551 7.48 12.26 31.99
C MET A 551 6.87 11.56 30.77
N ALA A 552 5.56 11.68 30.57
CA ALA A 552 4.86 11.22 29.38
C ALA A 552 3.95 12.32 28.84
N ASP A 553 3.28 12.05 27.73
CA ASP A 553 2.18 12.85 27.19
C ASP A 553 1.06 11.91 26.70
N GLY A 554 0.02 12.47 26.08
CA GLY A 554 -1.16 11.72 25.61
C GLY A 554 -0.84 10.58 24.63
N VAL A 555 0.33 10.58 23.97
CA VAL A 555 0.72 9.53 23.01
C VAL A 555 0.84 8.16 23.66
N VAL A 556 1.14 8.09 24.97
CA VAL A 556 1.31 6.81 25.68
C VAL A 556 0.06 5.93 25.61
N TRP A 557 -1.12 6.57 25.52
CA TRP A 557 -2.41 5.90 25.48
C TRP A 557 -2.77 5.33 24.11
N VAL A 558 -2.03 5.68 23.05
CA VAL A 558 -2.22 5.20 21.67
C VAL A 558 -1.02 4.43 21.13
N SER A 559 0.17 4.62 21.72
CA SER A 559 1.44 4.05 21.23
C SER A 559 1.41 2.52 21.05
N PRO A 560 0.72 1.71 21.89
CA PRO A 560 0.60 0.27 21.66
C PRO A 560 -0.25 -0.15 20.43
N GLY A 561 -0.67 0.80 19.58
CA GLY A 561 -1.53 0.54 18.43
C GLY A 561 -2.87 -0.04 18.85
N ASN A 562 -3.36 -1.06 18.14
CA ASN A 562 -4.65 -1.72 18.41
C ASN A 562 -4.77 -2.33 19.83
N ARG A 563 -3.65 -2.49 20.56
CA ARG A 563 -3.65 -2.98 21.95
C ARG A 563 -3.76 -1.85 22.98
N SER A 564 -3.81 -0.60 22.53
CA SER A 564 -3.82 0.57 23.37
C SER A 564 -5.17 0.75 24.07
N LEU A 565 -5.15 1.28 25.31
CA LEU A 565 -6.38 1.47 26.07
C LEU A 565 -7.31 2.47 25.38
N ALA A 566 -6.77 3.51 24.73
CA ALA A 566 -7.57 4.49 24.02
C ALA A 566 -8.39 3.86 22.88
N PHE A 567 -7.76 3.02 22.04
CA PHE A 567 -8.46 2.38 20.92
C PHE A 567 -9.43 1.31 21.40
N ILE A 568 -9.07 0.53 22.42
CA ILE A 568 -10.00 -0.45 23.02
C ILE A 568 -11.26 0.25 23.55
N LEU A 569 -11.12 1.37 24.25
CA LEU A 569 -12.27 2.12 24.77
C LEU A 569 -13.11 2.75 23.66
N TRP A 570 -12.46 3.27 22.62
CA TRP A 570 -13.15 3.82 21.45
C TRP A 570 -13.96 2.75 20.71
N GLU A 571 -13.37 1.56 20.49
CA GLU A 571 -14.06 0.40 19.89
C GLU A 571 -15.27 -0.04 20.72
N LEU A 572 -15.15 -0.03 22.05
CA LEU A 572 -16.25 -0.32 22.98
C LEU A 572 -17.38 0.73 22.96
N GLY A 573 -17.18 1.85 22.26
CA GLY A 573 -18.19 2.87 22.01
C GLY A 573 -18.08 4.11 22.90
N TYR A 574 -16.94 4.33 23.55
CA TYR A 574 -16.69 5.55 24.33
C TYR A 574 -16.10 6.65 23.44
N GLU A 575 -16.36 7.90 23.80
CA GLU A 575 -15.55 9.03 23.34
C GLU A 575 -14.33 9.15 24.24
N VAL A 576 -13.14 9.32 23.65
CA VAL A 576 -11.88 9.29 24.39
C VAL A 576 -11.12 10.60 24.20
N TRP A 577 -10.72 11.20 25.31
CA TRP A 577 -9.94 12.43 25.37
C TRP A 577 -8.56 12.15 25.98
N LEU A 578 -7.53 12.75 25.37
CA LEU A 578 -6.11 12.65 25.74
C LEU A 578 -5.55 14.05 26.04
N PRO A 579 -5.81 14.62 27.23
CA PRO A 579 -5.28 15.93 27.63
C PRO A 579 -3.79 15.88 27.96
N ASN A 580 -3.07 16.97 27.70
CA ASN A 580 -1.63 17.07 27.98
C ASN A 580 -1.35 18.16 29.03
N HIS A 581 -0.73 17.79 30.14
CA HIS A 581 -0.40 18.72 31.22
C HIS A 581 0.58 19.81 30.79
N ARG A 582 0.56 20.93 31.50
CA ARG A 582 1.55 22.02 31.36
C ARG A 582 2.99 21.49 31.28
N GLY A 583 3.79 22.06 30.37
CA GLY A 583 5.21 21.72 30.22
C GLY A 583 5.51 20.38 29.53
N THR A 584 4.49 19.62 29.14
CA THR A 584 4.65 18.48 28.22
C THR A 584 4.74 18.97 26.78
N TYR A 585 5.25 18.13 25.86
CA TYR A 585 5.54 18.49 24.46
C TYR A 585 4.40 19.23 23.73
N PHE A 586 3.13 18.86 23.98
CA PHE A 586 1.98 19.48 23.32
C PHE A 586 1.46 20.75 24.04
N SER A 587 1.98 21.06 25.23
CA SER A 587 1.49 22.10 26.15
C SER A 587 2.65 22.96 26.68
N GLU A 588 3.56 23.37 25.80
CA GLU A 588 4.75 24.21 26.06
C GLU A 588 4.48 25.72 25.91
N LYS A 589 3.23 26.16 26.13
CA LYS A 589 2.79 27.53 25.86
C LYS A 589 2.18 28.18 27.10
N HIS A 590 2.39 29.48 27.24
CA HIS A 590 1.81 30.30 28.30
C HIS A 590 1.54 31.72 27.76
N VAL A 591 0.54 32.40 28.31
CA VAL A 591 0.09 33.73 27.85
C VAL A 591 1.22 34.78 27.96
N ASN A 592 1.96 34.74 29.07
CA ASN A 592 3.00 35.75 29.40
C ASN A 592 4.43 35.20 29.57
N LEU A 593 4.63 33.88 29.49
CA LEU A 593 5.91 33.24 29.84
C LEU A 593 6.34 32.31 28.70
N THR A 594 7.63 32.07 28.59
CA THR A 594 8.23 31.14 27.63
C THR A 594 8.87 29.96 28.36
N VAL A 595 9.13 28.86 27.65
CA VAL A 595 9.84 27.69 28.21
C VAL A 595 11.27 28.00 28.69
N HIS A 596 11.82 29.17 28.31
CA HIS A 596 13.14 29.61 28.78
C HIS A 596 13.08 30.35 30.12
N ASP A 597 11.89 30.77 30.55
CA ASP A 597 11.71 31.45 31.83
C ASP A 597 11.67 30.45 32.98
N PHE A 598 12.49 30.64 34.01
CA PHE A 598 12.47 29.79 35.20
C PHE A 598 11.06 29.72 35.84
N LYS A 599 10.34 30.85 35.82
CA LYS A 599 8.97 30.96 36.35
C LYS A 599 7.97 30.07 35.60
N TYR A 600 8.20 29.79 34.31
CA TYR A 600 7.37 28.87 33.53
C TYR A 600 7.41 27.44 34.10
N TRP A 601 8.53 27.03 34.71
CA TRP A 601 8.69 25.68 35.28
C TRP A 601 8.38 25.61 36.78
N SER A 602 7.90 26.71 37.37
CA SER A 602 7.62 26.82 38.81
C SER A 602 6.25 26.24 39.19
N PHE A 603 5.99 24.98 38.84
CA PHE A 603 4.74 24.26 39.14
C PHE A 603 5.03 22.81 39.57
N SER A 604 4.17 22.26 40.42
CA SER A 604 4.16 20.85 40.84
C SER A 604 2.89 20.12 40.37
N PHE A 605 2.68 18.88 40.81
CA PHE A 605 1.42 18.17 40.56
C PHE A 605 0.21 18.84 41.24
N GLU A 606 0.45 19.75 42.18
CA GLU A 606 -0.60 20.56 42.81
C GLU A 606 -1.24 21.52 41.82
N GLU A 607 -0.45 22.35 41.13
CA GLU A 607 -0.95 23.28 40.11
C GLU A 607 -1.63 22.54 38.96
N ILE A 608 -1.13 21.35 38.59
CA ILE A 608 -1.79 20.47 37.62
C ILE A 608 -3.22 20.12 38.11
N GLY A 609 -3.37 19.68 39.35
CA GLY A 609 -4.68 19.38 39.93
C GLY A 609 -5.59 20.60 40.09
N LEU A 610 -5.04 21.76 40.45
CA LEU A 610 -5.80 22.98 40.76
C LEU A 610 -6.16 23.84 39.55
N TYR A 611 -5.42 23.72 38.44
CA TYR A 611 -5.60 24.59 37.27
C TYR A 611 -5.79 23.83 35.96
N ASP A 612 -5.01 22.77 35.69
CA ASP A 612 -5.14 22.01 34.44
C ASP A 612 -6.44 21.19 34.44
N TYR A 613 -6.71 20.46 35.53
CA TYR A 613 -7.85 19.54 35.61
C TYR A 613 -9.21 20.24 35.55
N PRO A 614 -9.44 21.38 36.23
CA PRO A 614 -10.65 22.18 36.03
C PRO A 614 -10.81 22.63 34.57
N ALA A 615 -9.74 23.14 33.95
CA ALA A 615 -9.77 23.61 32.57
C ALA A 615 -10.08 22.47 31.57
N PHE A 616 -9.49 21.29 31.78
CA PHE A 616 -9.82 20.09 31.01
C PHE A 616 -11.28 19.67 31.20
N ALA A 617 -11.74 19.59 32.44
CA ALA A 617 -13.08 19.13 32.76
C ALA A 617 -14.16 20.04 32.14
N GLU A 618 -13.98 21.36 32.27
CA GLU A 618 -14.85 22.35 31.66
C GLU A 618 -14.85 22.22 30.14
N LYS A 619 -13.67 22.18 29.51
CA LYS A 619 -13.58 22.14 28.05
C LYS A 619 -14.14 20.85 27.45
N ILE A 620 -13.81 19.70 28.04
CA ILE A 620 -14.30 18.41 27.58
C ILE A 620 -15.82 18.34 27.77
N SER A 621 -16.33 18.75 28.94
CA SER A 621 -17.77 18.72 29.18
C SER A 621 -18.52 19.66 28.23
N GLU A 622 -18.01 20.86 27.97
CA GLU A 622 -18.56 21.81 26.97
C GLU A 622 -18.69 21.15 25.59
N VAL A 623 -17.59 20.58 25.07
CA VAL A 623 -17.56 19.97 23.73
C VAL A 623 -18.41 18.69 23.66
N SER A 624 -18.51 17.95 24.76
CA SER A 624 -19.29 16.72 24.86
C SER A 624 -20.72 16.96 25.40
N ASN A 625 -21.33 18.11 25.09
CA ASN A 625 -22.73 18.45 25.42
C ASN A 625 -23.07 18.36 26.92
N ASN A 626 -22.22 18.92 27.77
CA ASN A 626 -22.32 18.92 29.24
C ASN A 626 -22.39 17.51 29.86
N THR A 627 -21.82 16.50 29.19
CA THR A 627 -21.77 15.13 29.71
C THR A 627 -20.76 15.03 30.86
N LYS A 628 -21.12 14.28 31.91
CA LYS A 628 -20.18 13.94 32.98
C LYS A 628 -19.15 12.90 32.53
N LEU A 629 -17.91 13.15 32.89
CA LEU A 629 -16.72 12.43 32.46
C LEU A 629 -16.39 11.25 33.37
N ILE A 630 -15.70 10.26 32.80
CA ILE A 630 -15.02 9.18 33.52
C ILE A 630 -13.52 9.43 33.42
N PHE A 631 -12.86 9.59 34.56
CA PHE A 631 -11.41 9.78 34.60
C PHE A 631 -10.71 8.43 34.70
N ILE A 632 -9.67 8.22 33.89
CA ILE A 632 -8.76 7.10 33.99
C ILE A 632 -7.33 7.67 33.97
N GLY A 633 -6.63 7.59 35.10
CA GLY A 633 -5.28 8.12 35.27
C GLY A 633 -4.25 7.04 35.55
N HIS A 634 -2.99 7.33 35.22
CA HIS A 634 -1.82 6.56 35.62
C HIS A 634 -0.81 7.40 36.42
N SER A 635 -0.25 6.85 37.50
CA SER A 635 0.85 7.44 38.27
C SER A 635 0.55 8.86 38.77
N MET A 636 1.39 9.86 38.47
CA MET A 636 1.25 11.26 38.89
C MET A 636 -0.11 11.89 38.56
N SER A 637 -0.75 11.48 37.47
CA SER A 637 -2.10 11.99 37.16
C SER A 637 -3.14 11.56 38.20
N CYS A 638 -2.93 10.44 38.88
CA CYS A 638 -3.77 10.01 40.00
C CYS A 638 -3.56 10.91 41.22
N THR A 639 -2.32 11.27 41.52
CA THR A 639 -1.99 12.23 42.60
C THR A 639 -2.68 13.57 42.36
N SER A 640 -2.57 14.11 41.15
CA SER A 640 -3.18 15.39 40.75
C SER A 640 -4.72 15.33 40.79
N SER A 641 -5.31 14.18 40.42
CA SER A 641 -6.77 13.98 40.48
C SER A 641 -7.28 13.95 41.92
N ILE A 642 -6.56 13.32 42.84
CA ILE A 642 -6.91 13.29 44.27
C ILE A 642 -6.86 14.69 44.88
N ILE A 643 -5.85 15.50 44.52
CA ILE A 643 -5.76 16.91 44.94
C ILE A 643 -6.98 17.68 44.42
N TYR A 644 -7.30 17.54 43.13
CA TYR A 644 -8.46 18.19 42.54
C TYR A 644 -9.77 17.79 43.24
N ALA A 645 -9.97 16.50 43.50
CA ALA A 645 -11.17 15.98 44.15
C ALA A 645 -11.28 16.37 45.63
N SER A 646 -10.17 16.53 46.35
CA SER A 646 -10.17 16.94 47.76
C SER A 646 -10.32 18.45 47.93
N VAL A 647 -9.66 19.25 47.08
CA VAL A 647 -9.67 20.72 47.20
C VAL A 647 -10.90 21.34 46.52
N MET A 648 -11.40 20.75 45.43
CA MET A 648 -12.54 21.27 44.66
C MET A 648 -13.68 20.26 44.50
N PRO A 649 -14.19 19.64 45.58
CA PRO A 649 -15.11 18.50 45.51
C PRO A 649 -16.42 18.80 44.77
N LYS A 650 -17.00 19.98 44.99
CA LYS A 650 -18.23 20.43 44.29
C LYS A 650 -18.01 20.56 42.78
N HIS A 651 -16.83 21.05 42.38
CA HIS A 651 -16.47 21.17 40.97
C HIS A 651 -16.29 19.79 40.35
N VAL A 652 -15.57 18.89 41.01
CA VAL A 652 -15.40 17.51 40.55
C VAL A 652 -16.74 16.78 40.41
N LYS A 653 -17.63 16.88 41.40
CA LYS A 653 -18.97 16.26 41.36
C LYS A 653 -19.85 16.78 40.23
N LYS A 654 -19.65 18.04 39.80
CA LYS A 654 -20.34 18.61 38.65
C LYS A 654 -19.91 17.91 37.35
N TYR A 655 -18.62 17.70 37.15
CA TYR A 655 -18.08 17.22 35.87
C TYR A 655 -17.76 15.73 35.79
N PHE A 656 -17.57 15.01 36.89
CA PHE A 656 -17.12 13.62 36.88
C PHE A 656 -18.11 12.65 37.54
N LYS A 657 -18.14 11.42 37.01
CA LYS A 657 -18.90 10.29 37.58
C LYS A 657 -18.05 9.45 38.53
N VAL A 658 -16.83 9.13 38.12
CA VAL A 658 -15.91 8.22 38.84
C VAL A 658 -14.47 8.48 38.42
N PHE A 659 -13.54 8.25 39.34
CA PHE A 659 -12.10 8.22 39.08
C PHE A 659 -11.56 6.79 39.12
N ILE A 660 -10.91 6.36 38.04
CA ILE A 660 -10.21 5.08 37.93
C ILE A 660 -8.71 5.39 37.98
N GLN A 661 -8.04 4.86 39.00
CA GLN A 661 -6.69 5.26 39.40
C GLN A 661 -5.75 4.06 39.22
N MET A 662 -4.84 4.12 38.24
CA MET A 662 -3.82 3.09 38.00
C MET A 662 -2.48 3.50 38.62
N ALA A 663 -1.85 2.60 39.37
CA ALA A 663 -0.51 2.82 39.95
C ALA A 663 -0.39 4.16 40.72
N SER A 664 -1.42 4.52 41.47
CA SER A 664 -1.55 5.84 42.12
C SER A 664 -0.58 5.99 43.30
N PRO A 665 0.37 6.94 43.27
CA PRO A 665 1.40 7.08 44.30
C PRO A 665 1.26 8.37 45.14
N PRO A 666 0.10 8.66 45.77
CA PRO A 666 -0.05 9.90 46.55
C PRO A 666 0.68 9.84 47.89
N LEU A 667 1.16 8.67 48.32
CA LEU A 667 1.94 8.46 49.54
C LEU A 667 3.14 7.57 49.18
N PHE A 668 4.31 7.84 49.77
CA PHE A 668 5.58 7.16 49.44
C PHE A 668 6.38 6.85 50.71
N LYS A 669 6.14 5.70 51.35
CA LYS A 669 6.91 5.28 52.53
C LYS A 669 8.20 4.53 52.20
N THR A 670 8.35 4.05 50.96
CA THR A 670 9.53 3.31 50.51
C THR A 670 9.91 3.63 49.07
N LEU A 671 11.02 4.34 48.85
CA LEU A 671 11.76 4.29 47.58
C LEU A 671 13.17 4.89 47.70
N GLY A 672 14.12 4.28 46.99
CA GLY A 672 15.50 4.71 46.87
C GLY A 672 15.81 5.36 45.53
N ILE A 673 16.47 6.51 45.61
CA ILE A 673 17.28 7.24 44.62
C ILE A 673 16.52 7.85 43.41
N GLY A 674 16.64 9.19 43.30
CA GLY A 674 16.06 10.00 42.24
C GLY A 674 17.03 10.43 41.11
N GLY A 675 16.48 10.95 40.02
CA GLY A 675 17.22 11.61 38.93
C GLY A 675 16.42 11.91 37.64
N PHE A 676 16.42 13.20 37.28
CA PHE A 676 15.90 14.00 36.15
C PHE A 676 16.00 13.53 34.68
N PHE A 677 15.07 14.03 33.82
CA PHE A 677 15.31 14.47 32.42
C PHE A 677 14.33 15.59 31.97
N THR A 678 14.83 16.66 31.35
CA THR A 678 14.03 17.66 30.57
C THR A 678 14.51 17.67 29.12
N LYS A 679 13.59 17.83 28.16
CA LYS A 679 13.92 17.70 26.74
C LYS A 679 14.77 18.88 26.24
N ASN A 680 16.02 18.60 25.89
CA ASN A 680 16.84 19.40 24.97
C ASN A 680 17.32 18.49 23.81
N SER A 681 17.96 19.05 22.78
CA SER A 681 18.53 18.29 21.65
C SER A 681 19.44 17.14 22.10
N ILE A 682 20.09 17.29 23.26
CA ILE A 682 20.96 16.28 23.87
C ILE A 682 20.15 15.08 24.40
N THR A 683 19.01 15.30 25.07
CA THR A 683 18.16 14.18 25.52
C THR A 683 17.56 13.39 24.35
N GLU A 684 17.21 14.05 23.25
CA GLU A 684 16.74 13.35 22.04
C GLU A 684 17.89 12.57 21.39
N LEU A 685 19.09 13.13 21.38
CA LEU A 685 20.30 12.44 20.92
C LEU A 685 20.65 11.25 21.82
N ILE A 686 20.51 11.37 23.14
CA ILE A 686 20.71 10.27 24.11
C ILE A 686 19.64 9.20 23.89
N ALA A 687 18.36 9.56 23.77
CA ALA A 687 17.27 8.61 23.51
C ALA A 687 17.51 7.85 22.20
N LYS A 688 17.86 8.57 21.11
CA LYS A 688 18.28 7.96 19.84
C LYS A 688 19.48 7.02 20.07
N SER A 689 20.52 7.47 20.77
CA SER A 689 21.71 6.67 21.06
C SER A 689 21.41 5.40 21.88
N ILE A 690 20.48 5.47 22.84
CA ILE A 690 20.03 4.33 23.66
C ILE A 690 19.22 3.34 22.80
N VAL A 691 18.39 3.82 21.88
CA VAL A 691 17.72 2.96 20.89
C VAL A 691 18.73 2.20 20.03
N TYR A 692 19.86 2.83 19.70
CA TYR A 692 20.96 2.19 18.96
C TYR A 692 21.94 1.40 19.86
N PHE A 693 21.77 1.41 21.19
CA PHE A 693 22.65 0.68 22.11
C PHE A 693 22.56 -0.84 21.89
N PRO A 694 23.69 -1.57 21.89
CA PRO A 694 23.71 -3.00 21.57
C PRO A 694 22.96 -3.84 22.61
N PHE A 695 23.03 -3.51 23.90
CA PHE A 695 22.45 -4.32 24.98
C PHE A 695 21.06 -3.85 25.43
N LYS A 696 20.07 -3.89 24.54
CA LYS A 696 18.68 -3.41 24.83
C LYS A 696 18.05 -4.12 26.03
N ARG A 697 18.25 -5.43 26.14
CA ARG A 697 17.76 -6.23 27.26
C ARG A 697 18.35 -5.79 28.59
N PHE A 698 19.60 -5.29 28.61
CA PHE A 698 20.21 -4.73 29.80
C PHE A 698 19.53 -3.43 30.24
N ILE A 699 19.17 -2.56 29.29
CA ILE A 699 18.41 -1.32 29.58
C ILE A 699 17.05 -1.66 30.21
N VAL A 700 16.33 -2.65 29.67
CA VAL A 700 15.06 -3.10 30.26
C VAL A 700 15.25 -3.69 31.66
N ILE A 701 16.36 -4.39 31.90
CA ILE A 701 16.69 -4.86 33.25
C ILE A 701 16.93 -3.67 34.19
N LEU A 702 17.67 -2.65 33.77
CA LEU A 702 17.88 -1.43 34.57
C LEU A 702 16.57 -0.70 34.87
N LEU A 703 15.70 -0.52 33.86
CA LEU A 703 14.36 0.04 34.06
C LEU A 703 13.54 -0.82 35.02
N SER A 704 13.58 -2.15 34.88
CA SER A 704 12.89 -3.06 35.80
C SER A 704 13.46 -3.02 37.21
N ILE A 705 14.72 -2.65 37.43
CA ILE A 705 15.25 -2.44 38.78
C ILE A 705 14.66 -1.17 39.39
N ALA A 706 14.48 -0.11 38.59
CA ALA A 706 13.91 1.16 39.03
C ALA A 706 12.37 1.11 39.21
N ASP A 707 11.64 0.61 38.21
CA ASP A 707 10.18 0.59 38.14
C ASP A 707 9.55 -0.60 38.88
N GLY A 708 10.35 -1.63 39.14
CA GLY A 708 9.93 -2.89 39.76
C GLY A 708 10.19 -4.12 38.88
N TRP A 709 10.63 -5.21 39.53
CA TRP A 709 11.28 -6.33 38.83
C TRP A 709 10.29 -7.20 38.04
N THR A 710 10.14 -6.89 36.75
CA THR A 710 9.35 -7.65 35.76
C THR A 710 9.99 -7.65 34.36
N PRO A 711 11.30 -7.92 34.19
CA PRO A 711 11.98 -7.77 32.90
C PRO A 711 11.43 -8.63 31.75
N TYR A 712 10.63 -9.65 32.06
CA TYR A 712 9.97 -10.52 31.08
C TYR A 712 8.62 -9.97 30.58
N GLU A 713 8.01 -9.06 31.33
CA GLU A 713 6.69 -8.48 31.04
C GLU A 713 6.78 -7.39 29.96
N PHE A 714 7.88 -6.64 29.91
CA PHE A 714 8.11 -5.63 28.89
C PHE A 714 8.03 -6.24 27.48
N ASN A 715 7.14 -5.70 26.64
CA ASN A 715 6.99 -6.16 25.26
C ASN A 715 8.16 -5.67 24.38
N PRO A 716 8.97 -6.56 23.76
CA PRO A 716 10.11 -6.17 22.94
C PRO A 716 9.75 -5.23 21.78
N THR A 717 8.53 -5.33 21.23
CA THR A 717 8.10 -4.43 20.15
C THR A 717 7.91 -3.00 20.64
N MET A 718 7.59 -2.82 21.93
CA MET A 718 7.36 -1.51 22.53
C MET A 718 8.65 -0.77 22.89
N PHE A 719 9.83 -1.42 22.81
CA PHE A 719 11.08 -0.82 23.27
C PHE A 719 11.45 0.47 22.50
N PRO A 720 11.46 0.48 21.16
CA PRO A 720 11.73 1.71 20.40
C PRO A 720 10.64 2.77 20.60
N LEU A 721 9.36 2.36 20.66
CA LEU A 721 8.23 3.26 20.90
C LEU A 721 8.31 3.93 22.28
N PHE A 722 8.67 3.18 23.32
CA PHE A 722 8.78 3.71 24.68
C PHE A 722 9.90 4.75 24.77
N LEU A 723 11.09 4.45 24.22
CA LEU A 723 12.24 5.35 24.31
C LEU A 723 12.15 6.58 23.41
N SER A 724 11.47 6.49 22.27
CA SER A 724 11.26 7.67 21.41
C SER A 724 10.25 8.66 22.01
N ARG A 725 9.47 8.20 23.00
CA ARG A 725 8.36 8.95 23.59
C ARG A 725 8.60 9.32 25.04
N SER A 726 9.35 8.55 25.80
CA SER A 726 9.62 8.77 27.22
C SER A 726 11.14 8.80 27.45
N PRO A 727 11.66 9.78 28.21
CA PRO A 727 10.94 10.79 28.99
C PRO A 727 10.49 12.03 28.20
N ARG A 728 9.31 12.59 28.55
CA ARG A 728 8.85 13.94 28.18
C ARG A 728 9.10 14.94 29.30
N GLY A 729 9.18 16.21 28.94
CA GLY A 729 9.44 17.31 29.89
C GLY A 729 8.45 17.34 31.06
N SER A 730 8.97 17.68 32.25
CA SER A 730 8.19 17.94 33.46
C SER A 730 8.89 19.03 34.29
N GLY A 731 8.13 19.78 35.08
CA GLY A 731 8.68 20.79 35.98
C GLY A 731 9.47 20.15 37.13
N LEU A 732 10.60 20.76 37.51
CA LEU A 732 11.45 20.23 38.59
C LEU A 732 10.70 20.15 39.92
N ASN A 733 9.84 21.12 40.18
CA ASN A 733 9.04 21.14 41.40
C ASN A 733 8.12 19.92 41.51
N VAL A 734 7.74 19.24 40.42
CA VAL A 734 7.00 17.96 40.49
C VAL A 734 7.84 16.89 41.19
N VAL A 735 9.11 16.75 40.80
CA VAL A 735 10.04 15.77 41.39
C VAL A 735 10.40 16.17 42.82
N TRP A 736 10.67 17.45 43.06
CA TRP A 736 10.93 17.96 44.41
C TRP A 736 9.74 17.76 45.35
N HIS A 737 8.51 17.91 44.86
CA HIS A 737 7.32 17.67 45.67
C HIS A 737 7.26 16.22 46.13
N TYR A 738 7.49 15.25 45.23
CA TYR A 738 7.59 13.85 45.63
C TYR A 738 8.74 13.59 46.61
N ALA A 739 9.91 14.19 46.38
CA ALA A 739 11.04 14.09 47.31
C ALA A 739 10.70 14.63 48.71
N GLN A 740 9.93 15.73 48.79
CA GLN A 740 9.43 16.25 50.05
C GLN A 740 8.49 15.25 50.74
N LEU A 741 7.57 14.62 50.01
CA LEU A 741 6.68 13.61 50.61
C LEU A 741 7.47 12.42 51.17
N VAL A 742 8.48 11.94 50.44
CA VAL A 742 9.37 10.85 50.88
C VAL A 742 10.17 11.25 52.12
N ASN A 743 10.81 12.43 52.09
CA ASN A 743 11.65 12.91 53.19
C ASN A 743 10.86 13.17 54.49
N ASN A 744 9.56 13.39 54.40
CA ASN A 744 8.66 13.50 55.56
C ASN A 744 8.05 12.15 55.98
N GLY A 745 8.75 11.05 55.69
CA GLY A 745 8.38 9.69 56.10
C GLY A 745 7.27 9.05 55.28
N GLY A 746 6.76 9.72 54.23
CA GLY A 746 5.76 9.16 53.33
C GLY A 746 4.34 9.05 53.89
N GLU A 747 4.09 9.54 55.10
CA GLU A 747 2.81 9.38 55.81
C GLU A 747 1.82 10.52 55.55
N TYR A 748 2.35 11.68 55.15
CA TYR A 748 1.59 12.91 54.93
C TYR A 748 1.41 13.17 53.45
N PHE A 749 0.17 13.38 53.01
CA PHE A 749 -0.11 13.86 51.66
C PHE A 749 -0.45 15.35 51.74
N ARG A 750 0.53 16.20 51.43
CA ARG A 750 0.48 17.64 51.74
C ARG A 750 0.95 18.51 50.58
N ARG A 751 0.69 19.81 50.69
CA ARG A 751 1.07 20.84 49.71
C ARG A 751 2.59 21.00 49.60
N PHE A 752 3.04 21.66 48.52
CA PHE A 752 4.46 21.87 48.26
C PHE A 752 5.11 22.72 49.35
N ASP A 753 6.27 22.29 49.85
CA ASP A 753 7.05 23.04 50.84
C ASP A 753 7.96 24.06 50.14
N TYR A 754 7.67 25.35 50.30
CA TYR A 754 8.48 26.43 49.74
C TYR A 754 9.55 26.97 50.72
N GLY A 755 9.67 26.35 51.90
CA GLY A 755 10.45 26.86 53.02
C GLY A 755 9.63 27.79 53.93
N ILE A 756 10.09 27.97 55.18
CA ILE A 756 9.33 28.59 56.28
C ILE A 756 8.74 29.96 55.88
N ALA A 757 9.56 30.86 55.31
CA ALA A 757 9.13 32.20 54.96
C ALA A 757 8.00 32.20 53.92
N GLU A 758 8.18 31.44 52.83
CA GLU A 758 7.21 31.39 51.75
C GLU A 758 5.96 30.58 52.14
N ASN A 759 6.10 29.55 52.99
CA ASN A 759 4.96 28.83 53.56
C ASN A 759 4.10 29.74 54.45
N LEU A 760 4.71 30.62 55.25
CA LEU A 760 3.95 31.59 56.05
C LEU A 760 3.17 32.57 55.17
N ILE A 761 3.75 32.97 54.02
CA ILE A 761 3.08 33.83 53.04
C ILE A 761 1.93 33.08 52.35
N ARG A 762 2.15 31.85 51.89
CA ARG A 762 1.19 31.09 51.06
C ARG A 762 0.12 30.38 51.88
N TYR A 763 0.50 29.78 53.00
CA TYR A 763 -0.33 28.88 53.78
C TYR A 763 -0.68 29.41 55.17
N LYS A 764 -0.06 30.53 55.59
CA LYS A 764 -0.18 31.05 56.96
C LYS A 764 0.28 30.04 58.02
N SER A 765 1.18 29.14 57.64
CA SER A 765 1.74 28.07 58.47
C SER A 765 3.21 27.88 58.11
N ALA A 766 4.06 27.56 59.09
CA ALA A 766 5.48 27.30 58.84
C ALA A 766 5.71 26.01 58.04
N THR A 767 4.81 25.03 58.18
CA THR A 767 4.79 23.77 57.43
C THR A 767 3.61 23.73 56.47
N PRO A 768 3.74 23.07 55.30
CA PRO A 768 2.64 22.96 54.35
C PRO A 768 1.50 22.08 54.90
N PRO A 769 0.23 22.48 54.74
CA PRO A 769 -0.93 21.73 55.22
C PRO A 769 -1.19 20.47 54.38
N GLU A 770 -1.81 19.45 54.98
CA GLU A 770 -2.30 18.26 54.27
C GLU A 770 -3.47 18.58 53.33
N TYR A 771 -3.62 17.79 52.27
CA TYR A 771 -4.81 17.85 51.42
C TYR A 771 -6.01 17.24 52.15
N PRO A 772 -7.19 17.89 52.13
CA PRO A 772 -8.36 17.45 52.89
C PRO A 772 -9.08 16.30 52.17
N LEU A 773 -8.52 15.08 52.26
CA LEU A 773 -9.06 13.88 51.59
C LEU A 773 -10.49 13.54 52.01
N GLU A 774 -10.88 13.94 53.21
CA GLU A 774 -12.25 13.86 53.72
C GLU A 774 -13.24 14.68 52.89
N ASN A 775 -12.82 15.64 52.08
CA ASN A 775 -13.75 16.41 51.26
C ASN A 775 -14.17 15.69 49.98
N MET A 776 -13.52 14.59 49.60
CA MET A 776 -13.79 13.91 48.34
C MET A 776 -15.20 13.30 48.30
N GLU A 777 -15.98 13.66 47.27
CA GLU A 777 -17.40 13.24 47.16
C GLU A 777 -17.66 12.16 46.09
N ILE A 778 -16.74 11.91 45.16
CA ILE A 778 -16.97 10.99 44.03
C ILE A 778 -16.33 9.61 44.24
N PRO A 779 -16.91 8.55 43.66
CA PRO A 779 -16.33 7.20 43.68
C PRO A 779 -14.93 7.14 43.07
N ASN A 780 -14.05 6.36 43.70
CA ASN A 780 -12.71 6.04 43.24
C ASN A 780 -12.53 4.51 43.13
N TYR A 781 -11.83 4.07 42.09
CA TYR A 781 -11.44 2.67 41.90
C TYR A 781 -9.95 2.56 41.65
N PHE A 782 -9.22 1.90 42.55
CA PHE A 782 -7.76 1.78 42.46
C PHE A 782 -7.34 0.44 41.86
N ILE A 783 -6.37 0.48 40.94
CA ILE A 783 -5.69 -0.69 40.39
C ILE A 783 -4.20 -0.54 40.67
N THR A 784 -3.64 -1.43 41.50
CA THR A 784 -2.21 -1.45 41.86
C THR A 784 -1.60 -2.81 41.57
N SER A 785 -0.27 -2.89 41.47
CA SER A 785 0.44 -4.15 41.25
C SER A 785 1.44 -4.42 42.37
N LYS A 786 1.58 -5.70 42.77
CA LYS A 786 2.59 -6.10 43.76
C LYS A 786 4.03 -5.91 43.29
N ASN A 787 4.25 -5.84 41.97
CA ASN A 787 5.57 -5.73 41.37
C ASN A 787 5.92 -4.27 41.00
N ASP A 788 5.07 -3.30 41.34
CA ASP A 788 5.32 -1.88 41.11
C ASP A 788 6.16 -1.30 42.27
N ALA A 789 7.34 -0.77 41.96
CA ALA A 789 8.24 -0.19 42.94
C ALA A 789 7.81 1.23 43.36
N PHE A 790 7.13 1.98 42.48
CA PHE A 790 6.65 3.34 42.71
C PHE A 790 5.33 3.39 43.48
N CYS A 791 4.46 2.42 43.25
CA CYS A 791 3.16 2.33 43.90
C CYS A 791 3.01 1.00 44.64
N ASN A 792 3.65 0.88 45.80
CA ASN A 792 3.49 -0.30 46.65
C ASN A 792 2.03 -0.41 47.11
N PRO A 793 1.42 -1.62 47.09
CA PRO A 793 0.09 -1.82 47.65
C PRO A 793 -0.08 -1.29 49.08
N LYS A 794 0.97 -1.28 49.91
CA LYS A 794 0.93 -0.73 51.27
C LYS A 794 0.70 0.79 51.31
N ASP A 795 1.30 1.54 50.40
CA ASP A 795 1.08 2.99 50.31
C ASP A 795 -0.36 3.29 49.86
N ASN A 796 -0.88 2.48 48.94
CA ASN A 796 -2.28 2.55 48.54
C ASN A 796 -3.23 2.11 49.67
N ASP A 797 -2.83 1.15 50.54
CA ASP A 797 -3.58 0.79 51.76
C ASP A 797 -3.71 1.98 52.71
N LEU A 798 -2.65 2.77 52.88
CA LEU A 798 -2.65 3.97 53.71
C LEU A 798 -3.54 5.07 53.12
N LEU A 799 -3.46 5.31 51.80
CA LEU A 799 -4.39 6.23 51.14
C LEU A 799 -5.83 5.74 51.31
N TRP A 800 -6.07 4.46 51.04
CA TRP A 800 -7.38 3.85 51.13
C TRP A 800 -7.95 3.97 52.55
N SER A 801 -7.15 3.87 53.61
CA SER A 801 -7.66 4.04 54.98
C SER A 801 -8.13 5.47 55.26
N LYS A 802 -7.49 6.48 54.67
CA LYS A 802 -7.84 7.91 54.83
C LYS A 802 -9.07 8.37 54.04
N LEU A 803 -9.49 7.63 53.00
CA LEU A 803 -10.64 8.00 52.16
C LEU A 803 -12.00 7.74 52.84
N GLN A 804 -13.04 8.51 52.48
CA GLN A 804 -14.40 8.29 52.98
C GLN A 804 -15.04 7.01 52.42
N THR A 805 -16.04 6.46 53.11
CA THR A 805 -16.78 5.27 52.65
C THR A 805 -17.51 5.51 51.32
N SER A 806 -18.06 6.71 51.12
CA SER A 806 -18.75 7.14 49.89
C SER A 806 -17.86 7.07 48.65
N THR A 807 -16.55 7.25 48.79
CA THR A 807 -15.59 7.20 47.67
C THR A 807 -15.11 5.78 47.37
N LYS A 808 -15.45 4.79 48.20
CA LYS A 808 -14.91 3.41 48.13
C LYS A 808 -15.85 2.39 47.48
N ILE A 809 -16.98 2.83 46.93
CA ILE A 809 -18.10 1.95 46.52
C ILE A 809 -17.74 0.88 45.48
N TYR A 810 -16.73 1.12 44.64
CA TYR A 810 -16.29 0.17 43.62
C TYR A 810 -15.11 -0.72 44.06
N GLY A 811 -14.59 -0.50 45.28
CA GLY A 811 -13.47 -1.24 45.84
C GLY A 811 -12.12 -0.89 45.17
N ARG A 812 -11.20 -1.85 45.22
CA ARG A 812 -9.86 -1.76 44.64
C ARG A 812 -9.37 -3.12 44.17
N LYS A 813 -8.43 -3.13 43.23
CA LYS A 813 -7.82 -4.33 42.67
C LYS A 813 -6.30 -4.29 42.84
N ILE A 814 -5.77 -5.31 43.50
CA ILE A 814 -4.33 -5.58 43.56
C ILE A 814 -4.03 -6.70 42.55
N THR A 815 -3.24 -6.39 41.53
CA THR A 815 -2.78 -7.32 40.49
C THR A 815 -1.34 -7.76 40.73
N ARG A 816 -0.81 -8.64 39.87
CA ARG A 816 0.58 -9.12 39.91
C ARG A 816 1.19 -9.07 38.52
N GLY A 817 2.52 -9.05 38.45
CA GLY A 817 3.26 -9.22 37.20
C GLY A 817 3.45 -7.95 36.37
N LEU A 818 2.83 -6.82 36.73
CA LEU A 818 3.10 -5.52 36.12
C LEU A 818 3.99 -4.67 37.04
N ASN A 819 5.06 -4.09 36.54
CA ASN A 819 5.73 -2.98 37.22
C ASN A 819 5.06 -1.64 36.86
N HIS A 820 5.71 -0.51 37.22
CA HIS A 820 5.13 0.81 37.01
C HIS A 820 4.90 1.15 35.52
N VAL A 821 5.83 0.81 34.63
CA VAL A 821 5.71 1.12 33.19
C VAL A 821 4.88 0.10 32.42
N ASP A 822 4.79 -1.14 32.92
CA ASP A 822 4.06 -2.24 32.28
C ASP A 822 2.56 -1.96 32.12
N PHE A 823 2.00 -1.00 32.87
CA PHE A 823 0.64 -0.49 32.64
C PHE A 823 0.41 0.13 31.25
N HIS A 824 1.47 0.35 30.47
CA HIS A 824 1.41 0.79 29.08
C HIS A 824 2.10 -0.17 28.11
N VAL A 825 3.25 -0.74 28.51
CA VAL A 825 4.13 -1.53 27.62
C VAL A 825 4.14 -3.03 27.90
N GLY A 826 3.41 -3.49 28.91
CA GLY A 826 3.40 -4.88 29.36
C GLY A 826 2.69 -5.83 28.38
N LYS A 827 3.21 -7.03 28.20
CA LYS A 827 2.63 -8.08 27.35
C LYS A 827 1.23 -8.50 27.81
N HIS A 828 0.96 -8.50 29.10
CA HIS A 828 -0.27 -8.99 29.72
C HIS A 828 -1.06 -7.87 30.41
N VAL A 829 -0.78 -6.60 30.08
CA VAL A 829 -1.48 -5.44 30.66
C VAL A 829 -3.00 -5.52 30.50
N TYR A 830 -3.49 -6.08 29.40
CA TYR A 830 -4.91 -6.24 29.17
C TYR A 830 -5.58 -7.12 30.24
N GLU A 831 -5.03 -8.31 30.48
CA GLU A 831 -5.58 -9.26 31.47
C GLU A 831 -5.39 -8.77 32.90
N ASN A 832 -4.25 -8.12 33.16
CA ASN A 832 -3.86 -7.73 34.52
C ASN A 832 -4.41 -6.38 34.97
N ALA A 833 -4.80 -5.49 34.05
CA ALA A 833 -5.32 -4.15 34.36
C ALA A 833 -6.57 -3.77 33.53
N TYR A 834 -6.49 -3.71 32.20
CA TYR A 834 -7.55 -3.11 31.37
C TYR A 834 -8.90 -3.85 31.46
N LYS A 835 -8.87 -5.18 31.58
CA LYS A 835 -10.08 -6.01 31.79
C LYS A 835 -10.89 -5.59 33.02
N TYR A 836 -10.23 -5.17 34.09
CA TYR A 836 -10.90 -4.71 35.31
C TYR A 836 -11.51 -3.32 35.13
N ILE A 837 -10.85 -2.44 34.39
CA ILE A 837 -11.39 -1.14 33.98
C ILE A 837 -12.67 -1.36 33.18
N ILE A 838 -12.63 -2.18 32.14
CA ILE A 838 -13.79 -2.47 31.28
C ILE A 838 -14.93 -3.10 32.09
N LYS A 839 -14.62 -4.02 33.01
CA LYS A 839 -15.62 -4.61 33.91
C LYS A 839 -16.30 -3.58 34.80
N LEU A 840 -15.57 -2.56 35.26
CA LEU A 840 -16.15 -1.45 36.01
C LEU A 840 -16.98 -0.55 35.11
N LEU A 841 -16.49 -0.18 33.93
CA LEU A 841 -17.20 0.66 32.97
C LEU A 841 -18.57 0.08 32.60
N ASN A 842 -18.70 -1.24 32.45
CA ASN A 842 -19.99 -1.90 32.19
C ASN A 842 -20.99 -1.84 33.37
N LYS A 843 -20.56 -1.39 34.55
CA LYS A 843 -21.43 -1.20 35.72
C LYS A 843 -21.85 0.26 35.93
N LEU A 844 -21.21 1.20 35.23
CA LEU A 844 -21.51 2.63 35.26
C LEU A 844 -22.60 2.97 34.26
#